data_AF-A0A1F7RWL4-F1
#
_entry.id   AF-A0A1F7RWL4-F1
#
_cell.length_a   1.000
_cell.length_b   1.000
_cell.length_c   1.000
_cell.angle_alpha   90.00
_cell.angle_beta   90.00
_cell.angle_gamma   90.00
#
_symmetry.space_group_name_H-M   'P 1'
#
loop_
_entity.id
_entity.type
_entity.pdbx_description
1 polymer ?
#
loop_
_entity_poly.entity_id
_entity_poly.type
_entity_poly.pdbx_seq_one_letter_code
_entity_poly.pdbx_strand_id
1 'polypeptide(L)'
;MSLNTQRARELLHEFDFKKLFIEELGWDHHSGEHPLNIKNEKYDIKAIAQKRGVQIFECSGCEDGKSPEYSIRKIIDKEISKIAYEHLIIFTDNTKSAQIWQWVHKQPGQPKAYREYRFDNSHSFETIIQKLNTVAFALSDEEGLDLNGVTTRLKDALDRDKVTKQFYDRFKKEKDSFEKSIKGIENSGDRDWYASIMLNRLMFVYFIEKKGFLNDDQEYLKNKLNESAAKNKKNKSSFYREFLLSFFHDGLNKMPPRGDDFDIQFGKIPYLNGGIFQVHKIENNYRNLEIPDTAFTKIFKFFDQYEWHLDYRPLRSGNEINPDVLGYIFEKYVNQKEMGAYYTKEDITEYISKNTIIPFIFDKVKEDCKIAFEGEHSVWNLLKENPDTYIYDAIKKGTDLKLPAEIAVGISDVSKRTEWNKPAPEEYALPTEIWREVVARRQHYEEVKTKLLNGQISDINDLITYNLNIRQFAQDVIENCEGPELLRAFFKAIKNISILDPTVGSGAFIFAALNILESLYEACLDRMQVFLDEDPDGESSKKYSDFRKTIAEVNQHPNMQYFIYKTIMINNLYGVDIMDEAVEICKLRLFLKLVSQIDSVENIEPLPDIDFNIKAGNTLVGFTSLDKVKKAIEYSSSGQGKLPLGDIPEILKTIENRAKGMELGFQKFKEMQIQGKIDDAEISKIKSDLKIMSTMLEEELNHYLAKEYNVDPENDAKYYKWLNSHRPFHWFIEFYGINKSGGFDVIIGNPPYIEYKKLENKYEIKSFKTEYCGNLYAFILERLLTLKNWSSRCSMIVPISGHSTDRMRPLV
;
A
#
# COMPACT_ATOMS: atom_id res chain seq x y z
N MET A 1 9.11 -10.94 36.74
CA MET A 1 10.08 -9.96 37.28
C MET A 1 9.84 -8.68 36.51
N SER A 2 9.79 -7.51 37.16
CA SER A 2 9.74 -6.24 36.43
C SER A 2 11.18 -5.76 36.22
N LEU A 3 11.55 -5.44 34.98
CA LEU A 3 12.84 -4.82 34.66
C LEU A 3 13.12 -3.65 35.60
N ASN A 4 14.29 -3.62 36.26
CA ASN A 4 14.69 -2.45 37.03
C ASN A 4 15.09 -1.36 36.03
N THR A 5 14.15 -0.47 35.72
CA THR A 5 14.33 0.56 34.68
C THR A 5 15.49 1.51 34.97
N GLN A 6 15.80 1.76 36.25
CA GLN A 6 16.94 2.57 36.64
C GLN A 6 18.26 1.87 36.29
N ARG A 7 18.37 0.60 36.67
CA ARG A 7 19.57 -0.21 36.44
C ARG A 7 19.78 -0.51 34.96
N ALA A 8 18.72 -0.81 34.22
CA ALA A 8 18.76 -0.99 32.77
C ALA A 8 19.28 0.27 32.06
N ARG A 9 18.88 1.46 32.53
CA ARG A 9 19.36 2.75 31.98
C ARG A 9 20.85 2.94 32.21
N GLU A 10 21.35 2.60 33.40
CA GLU A 10 22.78 2.64 33.72
C GLU A 10 23.58 1.73 32.78
N LEU A 11 23.14 0.47 32.62
CA LEU A 11 23.82 -0.50 31.78
C LEU A 11 23.81 -0.13 30.29
N LEU A 12 22.73 0.50 29.81
CA LEU A 12 22.65 1.04 28.44
C LEU A 12 23.60 2.23 28.22
N HIS A 13 23.81 3.09 29.23
CA HIS A 13 24.82 4.16 29.19
C HIS A 13 26.25 3.62 29.25
N GLU A 14 26.49 2.53 29.98
CA GLU A 14 27.81 1.89 30.11
C GLU A 14 28.17 1.02 28.90
N PHE A 15 27.20 0.76 28.01
CA PHE A 15 27.30 -0.24 26.94
C PHE A 15 27.62 -1.63 27.50
N ASP A 16 27.06 -1.98 28.66
CA ASP A 16 27.20 -3.31 29.28
C ASP A 16 25.97 -4.16 28.95
N PHE A 17 25.87 -4.53 27.67
CA PHE A 17 24.74 -5.31 27.17
C PHE A 17 24.70 -6.72 27.76
N LYS A 18 25.86 -7.28 28.11
CA LYS A 18 25.92 -8.62 28.71
C LYS A 18 25.20 -8.64 30.05
N LYS A 19 25.50 -7.70 30.96
CA LYS A 19 24.76 -7.61 32.22
C LYS A 19 23.30 -7.23 32.02
N LEU A 20 23.01 -6.34 31.07
CA LEU A 20 21.63 -5.97 30.74
C LEU A 20 20.79 -7.20 30.38
N PHE A 21 21.26 -8.05 29.48
CA PHE A 21 20.51 -9.23 29.08
C PHE A 21 20.44 -10.30 30.17
N ILE A 22 21.55 -10.56 30.86
CA ILE A 22 21.64 -11.66 31.82
C ILE A 22 21.01 -11.30 33.17
N GLU A 23 21.40 -10.17 33.75
CA GLU A 23 21.04 -9.80 35.13
C GLU A 23 19.66 -9.14 35.19
N GLU A 24 19.28 -8.36 34.16
CA GLU A 24 18.04 -7.58 34.17
C GLU A 24 16.91 -8.21 33.34
N LEU A 25 17.24 -8.89 32.24
CA LEU A 25 16.24 -9.48 31.33
C LEU A 25 16.07 -11.00 31.51
N GLY A 26 16.88 -11.64 32.34
CA GLY A 26 16.78 -13.08 32.60
C GLY A 26 17.17 -13.95 31.40
N TRP A 27 18.09 -13.46 30.55
CA TRP A 27 18.66 -14.25 29.45
C TRP A 27 19.79 -15.15 29.93
N ASP A 28 20.06 -16.19 29.15
CA ASP A 28 21.07 -17.19 29.50
C ASP A 28 22.46 -16.71 29.04
N HIS A 29 23.49 -17.16 29.76
CA HIS A 29 24.87 -16.83 29.43
C HIS A 29 25.24 -17.39 28.04
N HIS A 30 25.85 -16.55 27.22
CA HIS A 30 26.45 -16.97 25.95
C HIS A 30 27.80 -16.28 25.76
N SER A 31 28.73 -16.97 25.10
CA SER A 31 30.07 -16.46 24.82
C SER A 31 30.63 -17.12 23.58
N GLY A 32 31.09 -16.31 22.64
CA GLY A 32 31.70 -16.72 21.38
C GLY A 32 32.20 -15.48 20.64
N GLU A 33 33.29 -15.61 19.90
CA GLU A 33 33.86 -14.52 19.09
C GLU A 33 33.86 -14.93 17.62
N HIS A 34 33.38 -14.04 16.76
CA HIS A 34 33.19 -14.25 15.33
C HIS A 34 33.77 -13.07 14.54
N PRO A 35 35.11 -12.90 14.51
CA PRO A 35 35.72 -11.79 13.79
C PRO A 35 35.46 -11.92 12.29
N LEU A 36 35.01 -10.82 11.66
CA LEU A 36 34.78 -10.75 10.22
C LEU A 36 35.74 -9.73 9.58
N ASN A 37 36.19 -10.03 8.36
CA ASN A 37 36.97 -9.10 7.56
C ASN A 37 36.16 -8.73 6.31
N ILE A 38 35.78 -7.46 6.18
CA ILE A 38 34.92 -6.95 5.10
C ILE A 38 35.60 -5.71 4.53
N LYS A 39 35.87 -5.71 3.21
CA LYS A 39 36.53 -4.59 2.50
C LYS A 39 37.87 -4.13 3.14
N ASN A 40 38.65 -5.09 3.66
CA ASN A 40 39.92 -4.88 4.38
C ASN A 40 39.80 -4.25 5.78
N GLU A 41 38.59 -4.18 6.35
CA GLU A 41 38.36 -3.74 7.73
C GLU A 41 37.93 -4.92 8.60
N LYS A 42 38.47 -4.98 9.82
CA LYS A 42 38.13 -6.02 10.80
C LYS A 42 36.99 -5.57 11.71
N TYR A 43 36.01 -6.45 11.88
CA TYR A 43 34.86 -6.28 12.75
C TYR A 43 34.87 -7.39 13.80
N ASP A 44 34.93 -7.03 15.08
CA ASP A 44 34.90 -7.97 16.19
C ASP A 44 33.46 -8.17 16.67
N ILE A 45 32.93 -9.37 16.49
CA ILE A 45 31.55 -9.73 16.85
C ILE A 45 31.58 -10.72 18.01
N LYS A 46 30.86 -10.41 19.08
CA LYS A 46 30.82 -11.19 20.32
C LYS A 46 29.40 -11.60 20.65
N ALA A 47 29.19 -12.88 20.87
CA ALA A 47 27.96 -13.38 21.48
C ALA A 47 27.92 -12.95 22.96
N ILE A 48 26.84 -12.30 23.38
CA ILE A 48 26.69 -11.76 24.74
C ILE A 48 25.61 -12.44 25.58
N ALA A 49 24.54 -12.94 24.94
CA ALA A 49 23.44 -13.64 25.62
C ALA A 49 22.68 -14.53 24.64
N GLN A 50 21.92 -15.50 25.17
CA GLN A 50 20.99 -16.29 24.36
C GLN A 50 19.73 -16.65 25.15
N LYS A 51 18.64 -16.93 24.44
CA LYS A 51 17.44 -17.51 25.03
C LYS A 51 16.77 -18.45 24.05
N ARG A 52 16.74 -19.75 24.39
CA ARG A 52 16.05 -20.80 23.62
C ARG A 52 16.32 -20.75 22.11
N GLY A 53 17.56 -20.47 21.70
CA GLY A 53 17.97 -20.41 20.28
C GLY A 53 18.01 -19.01 19.67
N VAL A 54 17.41 -17.99 20.30
CA VAL A 54 17.64 -16.59 19.92
C VAL A 54 18.97 -16.13 20.52
N GLN A 55 19.87 -15.60 19.70
CA GLN A 55 21.20 -15.15 20.14
C GLN A 55 21.36 -13.64 20.01
N ILE A 56 22.05 -13.05 20.99
CA ILE A 56 22.38 -11.62 21.00
C ILE A 56 23.87 -11.46 20.76
N PHE A 57 24.21 -10.66 19.77
CA PHE A 57 25.58 -10.31 19.41
C PHE A 57 25.84 -8.83 19.63
N GLU A 58 27.06 -8.51 20.04
CA GLU A 58 27.62 -7.17 20.05
C GLU A 58 28.70 -7.09 18.97
N CYS A 59 28.70 -6.03 18.16
CA CYS A 59 29.70 -5.79 17.13
C CYS A 59 30.34 -4.42 17.34
N SER A 60 31.63 -4.40 17.68
CA SER A 60 32.41 -3.16 17.81
C SER A 60 33.09 -2.78 16.48
N GLY A 61 33.13 -1.46 16.19
CA GLY A 61 33.45 -0.89 14.86
C GLY A 61 34.90 -0.97 14.37
N CYS A 62 35.06 -0.60 13.10
CA CYS A 62 36.29 -0.54 12.29
C CYS A 62 37.36 0.43 12.83
N GLU A 63 38.60 0.35 12.32
CA GLU A 63 39.77 1.20 12.64
C GLU A 63 39.48 2.72 12.68
N ASP A 64 38.50 3.22 11.91
CA ASP A 64 38.10 4.65 11.87
C ASP A 64 37.22 5.12 13.06
N GLY A 65 36.87 4.21 13.98
CA GLY A 65 36.20 4.53 15.25
C GLY A 65 34.70 4.83 15.15
N LYS A 66 34.09 4.75 13.96
CA LYS A 66 32.63 4.90 13.75
C LYS A 66 31.91 3.55 13.72
N SER A 67 30.61 3.54 14.02
CA SER A 67 29.77 2.34 13.81
C SER A 67 29.71 1.99 12.31
N PRO A 68 29.62 0.69 11.93
CA PRO A 68 29.62 0.27 10.53
C PRO A 68 28.45 0.89 9.75
N GLU A 69 28.64 1.25 8.48
CA GLU A 69 27.55 1.76 7.64
C GLU A 69 26.47 0.71 7.36
N TYR A 70 25.27 1.15 6.97
CA TYR A 70 24.12 0.26 6.72
C TYR A 70 24.44 -0.89 5.76
N SER A 71 25.15 -0.61 4.65
CA SER A 71 25.56 -1.62 3.68
C SER A 71 26.45 -2.71 4.30
N ILE A 72 27.37 -2.34 5.18
CA ILE A 72 28.25 -3.25 5.91
C ILE A 72 27.48 -4.04 6.97
N ARG A 73 26.56 -3.40 7.71
CA ARG A 73 25.73 -4.10 8.71
C ARG A 73 24.86 -5.20 8.09
N LYS A 74 24.39 -5.03 6.85
CA LYS A 74 23.69 -6.09 6.09
C LYS A 74 24.62 -7.25 5.74
N ILE A 75 25.89 -6.98 5.42
CA ILE A 75 26.89 -8.03 5.15
C ILE A 75 27.19 -8.79 6.44
N ILE A 76 27.41 -8.08 7.55
CA ILE A 76 27.65 -8.68 8.86
C ILE A 76 26.46 -9.58 9.26
N ASP A 77 25.23 -9.09 9.11
CA ASP A 77 24.04 -9.88 9.36
C ASP A 77 23.95 -11.15 8.50
N LYS A 78 24.31 -11.04 7.21
CA LYS A 78 24.33 -12.19 6.30
C LYS A 78 25.31 -13.26 6.76
N GLU A 79 26.45 -12.87 7.32
CA GLU A 79 27.43 -13.80 7.89
C GLU A 79 26.96 -14.37 9.23
N ILE A 80 26.41 -13.55 10.13
CA ILE A 80 25.86 -14.01 11.42
C ILE A 80 24.65 -14.93 11.21
N SER A 81 23.82 -14.68 10.19
CA SER A 81 22.70 -15.54 9.81
C SER A 81 23.11 -16.98 9.50
N LYS A 82 24.38 -17.23 9.17
CA LYS A 82 24.90 -18.60 8.91
C LYS A 82 25.14 -19.38 10.19
N ILE A 83 25.36 -18.69 11.31
CA ILE A 83 25.68 -19.29 12.61
C ILE A 83 24.52 -19.19 13.60
N ALA A 84 23.68 -18.17 13.49
CA ALA A 84 22.51 -17.94 14.32
C ALA A 84 21.32 -17.59 13.43
N TYR A 85 20.27 -18.41 13.45
CA TYR A 85 19.12 -18.21 12.57
C TYR A 85 18.20 -17.09 13.07
N GLU A 86 17.95 -17.02 14.38
CA GLU A 86 17.22 -15.93 15.04
C GLU A 86 18.20 -15.15 15.91
N HIS A 87 18.45 -13.88 15.56
CA HIS A 87 19.50 -13.11 16.22
C HIS A 87 19.25 -11.60 16.20
N LEU A 88 19.76 -10.95 17.25
CA LEU A 88 19.83 -9.49 17.39
C LEU A 88 21.30 -9.08 17.41
N ILE A 89 21.69 -8.08 16.63
CA ILE A 89 23.05 -7.54 16.63
C ILE A 89 23.02 -6.10 17.15
N ILE A 90 23.84 -5.80 18.14
CA ILE A 90 24.03 -4.46 18.69
C ILE A 90 25.37 -3.94 18.19
N PHE A 91 25.33 -2.99 17.27
CA PHE A 91 26.52 -2.33 16.75
C PHE A 91 26.89 -1.13 17.60
N THR A 92 28.16 -1.01 17.97
CA THR A 92 28.69 0.14 18.71
C THR A 92 29.81 0.80 17.92
N ASP A 93 30.02 2.08 18.16
CA ASP A 93 31.28 2.73 17.80
C ASP A 93 32.36 2.45 18.86
N ASN A 94 33.63 2.70 18.52
CA ASN A 94 34.74 2.48 19.45
C ASN A 94 34.81 3.55 20.56
N THR A 95 34.11 4.67 20.35
CA THR A 95 34.01 5.79 21.31
C THR A 95 32.86 5.64 22.31
N LYS A 96 32.04 4.57 22.20
CA LYS A 96 30.82 4.37 23.02
C LYS A 96 29.92 5.60 23.04
N SER A 97 29.69 6.18 21.87
CA SER A 97 28.84 7.37 21.69
C SER A 97 27.47 7.03 21.08
N ALA A 98 27.37 5.91 20.35
CA ALA A 98 26.13 5.43 19.76
C ALA A 98 26.05 3.89 19.73
N GLN A 99 24.82 3.39 19.84
CA GLN A 99 24.46 1.98 19.74
C GLN A 99 23.34 1.78 18.71
N ILE A 100 23.46 0.78 17.85
CA ILE A 100 22.47 0.44 16.80
C ILE A 100 22.05 -1.01 17.00
N TRP A 101 20.80 -1.22 17.38
CA TRP A 101 20.21 -2.53 17.60
C TRP A 101 19.51 -2.97 16.32
N GLN A 102 20.02 -4.02 15.69
CA GLN A 102 19.54 -4.54 14.42
C GLN A 102 18.96 -5.95 14.58
N TRP A 103 17.71 -6.12 14.14
CA TRP A 103 17.03 -7.40 14.02
C TRP A 103 16.56 -7.59 12.59
N VAL A 104 16.60 -8.82 12.07
CA VAL A 104 16.05 -9.10 10.73
C VAL A 104 14.71 -9.79 10.86
N HIS A 105 13.67 -9.09 10.41
CA HIS A 105 12.35 -9.68 10.24
C HIS A 105 12.34 -10.53 8.99
N LYS A 106 12.24 -11.84 9.18
CA LYS A 106 12.18 -12.83 8.11
C LYS A 106 10.73 -13.26 7.97
N GLN A 107 10.03 -12.71 6.96
CA GLN A 107 8.73 -13.23 6.54
C GLN A 107 8.95 -14.22 5.39
N PRO A 108 8.34 -15.42 5.45
CA PRO A 108 8.43 -16.37 4.35
C PRO A 108 7.95 -15.74 3.03
N GLY A 109 8.82 -15.71 2.02
CA GLY A 109 8.47 -15.21 0.69
C GLY A 109 8.62 -13.70 0.47
N GLN A 110 9.15 -12.94 1.44
CA GLN A 110 9.52 -11.54 1.28
C GLN A 110 11.04 -11.33 1.43
N PRO A 111 11.61 -10.27 0.84
CA PRO A 111 13.00 -9.89 1.09
C PRO A 111 13.25 -9.67 2.60
N LYS A 112 14.46 -10.02 3.07
CA LYS A 112 14.86 -9.77 4.46
C LYS A 112 14.65 -8.29 4.82
N ALA A 113 13.78 -8.01 5.78
CA ALA A 113 13.53 -6.66 6.27
C ALA A 113 14.39 -6.40 7.52
N TYR A 114 15.36 -5.50 7.40
CA TYR A 114 16.25 -5.12 8.49
C TYR A 114 15.56 -4.06 9.36
N ARG A 115 15.31 -4.36 10.64
CA ARG A 115 14.79 -3.43 11.65
C ARG A 115 15.96 -2.90 12.48
N GLU A 116 16.19 -1.59 12.46
CA GLU A 116 17.28 -0.95 13.21
C GLU A 116 16.78 0.12 14.18
N TYR A 117 17.29 0.11 15.40
CA TYR A 117 17.04 1.11 16.43
C TYR A 117 18.37 1.75 16.83
N ARG A 118 18.55 3.04 16.57
CA ARG A 118 19.76 3.78 16.92
C ARG A 118 19.51 4.63 18.16
N PHE A 119 20.43 4.56 19.11
CA PHE A 119 20.45 5.39 20.30
C PHE A 119 21.82 6.05 20.41
N ASP A 120 21.84 7.33 20.74
CA ASP A 120 23.05 8.06 21.09
C ASP A 120 22.92 8.62 22.52
N ASN A 121 24.01 9.14 23.08
CA ASN A 121 24.06 9.66 24.45
C ASN A 121 23.18 10.91 24.70
N SER A 122 22.51 11.47 23.67
CA SER A 122 21.58 12.60 23.80
C SER A 122 20.10 12.18 23.84
N HIS A 123 19.77 10.94 23.49
CA HIS A 123 18.40 10.41 23.47
C HIS A 123 18.03 9.72 24.80
N SER A 124 16.73 9.74 25.12
CA SER A 124 16.19 9.03 26.29
C SER A 124 16.09 7.51 26.03
N PHE A 125 16.63 6.69 26.93
CA PHE A 125 16.53 5.23 26.86
C PHE A 125 15.15 4.66 27.26
N GLU A 126 14.17 5.49 27.61
CA GLU A 126 12.84 5.03 28.04
C GLU A 126 12.17 4.09 27.01
N THR A 127 12.30 4.41 25.73
CA THR A 127 11.69 3.64 24.64
C THR A 127 12.27 2.24 24.53
N ILE A 128 13.60 2.09 24.59
CA ILE A 128 14.22 0.77 24.56
C ILE A 128 13.93 0.00 25.85
N ILE A 129 13.94 0.66 27.01
CA ILE A 129 13.61 0.01 28.30
C ILE A 129 12.18 -0.56 28.28
N GLN A 130 11.21 0.14 27.69
CA GLN A 130 9.84 -0.39 27.52
C GLN A 130 9.81 -1.65 26.64
N LYS A 131 10.59 -1.68 25.55
CA LYS A 131 10.70 -2.85 24.65
C LYS A 131 11.51 -3.99 25.27
N LEU A 132 12.53 -3.67 26.07
CA LEU A 132 13.31 -4.67 26.79
C LEU A 132 12.46 -5.35 27.87
N ASN A 133 11.55 -4.62 28.52
CA ASN A 133 10.64 -5.21 29.51
C ASN A 133 9.70 -6.27 28.90
N THR A 134 9.34 -6.17 27.61
CA THR A 134 8.56 -7.22 26.92
C THR A 134 9.36 -8.47 26.59
N VAL A 135 10.70 -8.39 26.62
CA VAL A 135 11.62 -9.53 26.44
C VAL A 135 12.38 -9.89 27.72
N ALA A 136 11.85 -9.47 28.87
CA ALA A 136 12.31 -9.91 30.17
C ALA A 136 11.60 -11.23 30.56
N PHE A 137 12.38 -12.20 31.03
CA PHE A 137 11.89 -13.53 31.41
C PHE A 137 12.07 -13.74 32.92
N ALA A 138 10.98 -14.04 33.62
CA ALA A 138 11.04 -14.46 35.01
C ALA A 138 11.32 -15.97 35.11
N LEU A 139 11.76 -16.45 36.28
CA LEU A 139 11.91 -17.89 36.55
C LEU A 139 10.62 -18.69 36.33
N SER A 140 9.45 -18.06 36.52
CA SER A 140 8.14 -18.67 36.22
C SER A 140 7.80 -18.73 34.73
N ASP A 141 8.46 -17.93 33.89
CA ASP A 141 8.30 -17.99 32.43
C ASP A 141 9.10 -19.15 31.81
N GLU A 142 9.98 -19.83 32.56
CA GLU A 142 10.81 -20.93 32.04
C GLU A 142 10.00 -22.19 31.68
N GLU A 143 8.88 -22.42 32.37
CA GLU A 143 8.00 -23.56 32.10
C GLU A 143 7.22 -23.35 30.80
N GLY A 144 7.56 -24.10 29.75
CA GLY A 144 6.87 -24.07 28.46
C GLY A 144 7.39 -23.03 27.46
N LEU A 145 8.48 -22.31 27.78
CA LEU A 145 9.11 -21.36 26.85
C LEU A 145 9.97 -22.09 25.80
N ASP A 146 9.54 -21.99 24.55
CA ASP A 146 10.25 -22.47 23.36
C ASP A 146 10.77 -21.30 22.50
N LEU A 147 11.49 -21.62 21.41
CA LEU A 147 12.00 -20.60 20.49
C LEU A 147 10.88 -19.70 19.98
N ASN A 148 9.74 -20.28 19.60
CA ASN A 148 8.62 -19.52 19.06
C ASN A 148 8.05 -18.52 20.09
N GLY A 149 7.99 -18.89 21.37
CA GLY A 149 7.60 -18.00 22.45
C GLY A 149 8.57 -16.83 22.63
N VAL A 150 9.89 -17.07 22.57
CA VAL A 150 10.91 -16.02 22.64
C VAL A 150 10.86 -15.13 21.41
N THR A 151 10.82 -15.71 20.21
CA THR A 151 10.75 -15.00 18.93
C THR A 151 9.45 -14.21 18.79
N THR A 152 8.32 -14.72 19.29
CA THR A 152 7.04 -14.00 19.29
C THR A 152 7.07 -12.83 20.27
N ARG A 153 7.59 -13.00 21.49
CA ARG A 153 7.74 -11.88 22.43
C ARG A 153 8.72 -10.82 21.89
N LEU A 154 9.79 -11.25 21.24
CA LEU A 154 10.74 -10.34 20.60
C LEU A 154 10.13 -9.65 19.38
N LYS A 155 9.30 -10.35 18.60
CA LYS A 155 8.50 -9.74 17.53
C LYS A 155 7.50 -8.75 18.10
N ASP A 156 6.69 -9.11 19.09
CA ASP A 156 5.67 -8.28 19.73
C ASP A 156 6.26 -7.05 20.45
N ALA A 157 7.41 -7.19 21.11
CA ALA A 157 8.20 -6.09 21.66
C ALA A 157 8.61 -5.08 20.57
N LEU A 158 8.72 -5.56 19.34
CA LEU A 158 9.16 -4.81 18.17
C LEU A 158 8.00 -4.56 17.17
N ASP A 159 6.76 -5.02 17.42
CA ASP A 159 5.60 -4.98 16.51
C ASP A 159 4.44 -4.07 16.97
N ARG A 160 3.60 -3.74 15.99
CA ARG A 160 2.82 -2.50 15.81
C ARG A 160 1.49 -2.41 16.60
N ASP A 161 1.01 -3.49 17.23
CA ASP A 161 -0.43 -3.62 17.52
C ASP A 161 -0.98 -2.77 18.69
N LYS A 162 -0.17 -2.45 19.70
CA LYS A 162 -0.64 -1.69 20.88
C LYS A 162 -0.74 -0.18 20.61
N VAL A 163 0.23 0.38 19.89
CA VAL A 163 0.32 1.80 19.52
C VAL A 163 -0.82 2.19 18.58
N THR A 164 -1.02 1.36 17.55
CA THR A 164 -2.04 1.51 16.52
C THR A 164 -3.44 1.64 17.13
N LYS A 165 -3.78 0.74 18.06
CA LYS A 165 -5.09 0.75 18.73
C LYS A 165 -5.29 2.01 19.58
N GLN A 166 -4.28 2.39 20.35
CA GLN A 166 -4.33 3.57 21.21
C GLN A 166 -4.45 4.87 20.40
N PHE A 167 -3.70 5.00 19.31
CA PHE A 167 -3.81 6.14 18.39
C PHE A 167 -5.22 6.22 17.82
N TYR A 168 -5.78 5.13 17.27
CA TYR A 168 -7.11 5.19 16.66
C TYR A 168 -8.22 5.52 17.65
N ASP A 169 -8.25 4.83 18.78
CA ASP A 169 -9.29 5.03 19.81
C ASP A 169 -9.30 6.48 20.29
N ARG A 170 -8.12 7.12 20.30
CA ARG A 170 -7.98 8.53 20.62
C ARG A 170 -8.30 9.44 19.43
N PHE A 171 -7.78 9.15 18.24
CA PHE A 171 -8.05 9.88 17.01
C PHE A 171 -9.55 10.01 16.78
N LYS A 172 -10.33 8.95 16.99
CA LYS A 172 -11.79 8.99 16.90
C LYS A 172 -12.42 9.98 17.87
N LYS A 173 -11.99 9.95 19.15
CA LYS A 173 -12.49 10.89 20.16
C LYS A 173 -12.14 12.34 19.83
N GLU A 174 -10.92 12.57 19.35
CA GLU A 174 -10.46 13.90 18.94
C GLU A 174 -11.20 14.36 17.67
N LYS A 175 -11.47 13.47 16.70
CA LYS A 175 -12.32 13.74 15.53
C LYS A 175 -13.74 14.15 15.95
N ASP A 176 -14.39 13.35 16.80
CA ASP A 176 -15.75 13.65 17.28
C ASP A 176 -15.79 15.00 18.04
N SER A 177 -14.72 15.34 18.77
CA SER A 177 -14.60 16.66 19.43
C SER A 177 -14.34 17.79 18.43
N PHE A 178 -13.56 17.52 17.38
CA PHE A 178 -13.23 18.49 16.33
C PHE A 178 -14.47 18.81 15.50
N GLU A 179 -15.21 17.80 15.05
CA GLU A 179 -16.48 17.92 14.32
C GLU A 179 -17.47 18.84 15.06
N LYS A 180 -17.67 18.60 16.36
CA LYS A 180 -18.57 19.42 17.20
C LYS A 180 -18.13 20.88 17.33
N SER A 181 -16.86 21.17 17.09
CA SER A 181 -16.31 22.52 17.15
C SER A 181 -16.52 23.31 15.86
N ILE A 182 -16.82 22.64 14.75
CA ILE A 182 -17.08 23.25 13.44
C ILE A 182 -18.41 24.00 13.48
N LYS A 183 -18.37 25.29 13.14
CA LYS A 183 -19.55 26.16 13.04
C LYS A 183 -19.82 26.52 11.59
N GLY A 184 -21.08 26.83 11.26
CA GLY A 184 -21.47 27.31 9.92
C GLY A 184 -21.85 26.23 8.91
N ILE A 185 -21.80 24.94 9.29
CA ILE A 185 -22.34 23.82 8.50
C ILE A 185 -23.57 23.27 9.21
N GLU A 186 -24.74 23.35 8.59
CA GLU A 186 -26.01 22.87 9.16
C GLU A 186 -26.17 21.36 9.01
N ASN A 187 -25.77 20.80 7.86
CA ASN A 187 -25.85 19.38 7.59
C ASN A 187 -24.79 18.61 8.39
N SER A 188 -25.23 17.63 9.21
CA SER A 188 -24.30 16.83 10.04
C SER A 188 -23.36 15.94 9.22
N GLY A 189 -23.82 15.41 8.08
CA GLY A 189 -22.99 14.61 7.18
C GLY A 189 -21.88 15.44 6.53
N ASP A 190 -22.20 16.64 6.05
CA ASP A 190 -21.18 17.57 5.54
C ASP A 190 -20.19 17.97 6.64
N ARG A 191 -20.66 18.13 7.88
CA ARG A 191 -19.80 18.49 9.01
C ARG A 191 -18.80 17.38 9.37
N ASP A 192 -19.27 16.13 9.47
CA ASP A 192 -18.41 14.96 9.70
C ASP A 192 -17.41 14.76 8.57
N TRP A 193 -17.88 14.88 7.32
CA TRP A 193 -17.00 14.77 6.16
C TRP A 193 -15.94 15.87 6.12
N TYR A 194 -16.32 17.12 6.42
CA TYR A 194 -15.35 18.21 6.48
C TYR A 194 -14.34 18.05 7.62
N ALA A 195 -14.76 17.50 8.78
CA ALA A 195 -13.84 17.14 9.84
C ALA A 195 -12.80 16.10 9.36
N SER A 196 -13.23 15.07 8.63
CA SER A 196 -12.35 14.07 8.02
C SER A 196 -11.34 14.71 7.05
N ILE A 197 -11.81 15.58 6.15
CA ILE A 197 -10.95 16.28 5.17
C ILE A 197 -9.89 17.12 5.90
N MET A 198 -10.31 17.92 6.88
CA MET A 198 -9.41 18.77 7.64
C MET A 198 -8.37 17.97 8.41
N LEU A 199 -8.75 16.88 9.07
CA LEU A 199 -7.80 16.04 9.78
C LEU A 199 -6.82 15.35 8.82
N ASN A 200 -7.27 14.89 7.65
CA ASN A 200 -6.38 14.30 6.64
C ASN A 200 -5.37 15.32 6.11
N ARG A 201 -5.80 16.56 5.83
CA ARG A 201 -4.90 17.67 5.46
C ARG A 201 -3.88 17.94 6.56
N LEU A 202 -4.32 18.06 7.81
CA LEU A 202 -3.42 18.32 8.93
C LEU A 202 -2.43 17.18 9.16
N MET A 203 -2.86 15.91 9.04
CA MET A 203 -1.97 14.76 9.13
C MET A 203 -0.90 14.77 8.03
N PHE A 204 -1.29 15.05 6.78
CA PHE A 204 -0.33 15.19 5.69
C PHE A 204 0.70 16.28 5.98
N VAL A 205 0.24 17.44 6.45
CA VAL A 205 1.12 18.57 6.80
C VAL A 205 2.06 18.18 7.94
N TYR A 206 1.58 17.45 8.96
CA TYR A 206 2.42 16.91 10.03
C TYR A 206 3.51 15.97 9.52
N PHE A 207 3.20 15.11 8.54
CA PHE A 207 4.23 14.26 7.92
C PHE A 207 5.33 15.07 7.25
N ILE A 208 4.96 16.04 6.41
CA ILE A 208 5.94 16.80 5.63
C ILE A 208 6.69 17.83 6.50
N GLU A 209 6.07 18.42 7.53
CA GLU A 209 6.75 19.34 8.45
C GLU A 209 7.85 18.61 9.23
N LYS A 210 7.61 17.36 9.68
CA LYS A 210 8.66 16.57 10.35
C LYS A 210 9.84 16.21 9.44
N LYS A 211 9.65 16.26 8.13
CA LYS A 211 10.73 16.11 7.14
C LYS A 211 11.47 17.43 6.86
N GLY A 212 11.07 18.52 7.50
CA GLY A 212 11.61 19.86 7.28
C GLY A 212 11.04 20.54 6.04
N PHE A 213 9.97 19.99 5.44
CA PHE A 213 9.51 20.49 4.14
C PHE A 213 8.76 21.83 4.20
N LEU A 214 8.49 22.34 5.40
CA LEU A 214 7.78 23.59 5.60
C LEU A 214 8.71 24.60 6.27
N ASN A 215 9.46 25.33 5.45
CA ASN A 215 10.39 26.37 5.89
C ASN A 215 11.46 25.86 6.88
N ASP A 216 11.90 24.62 6.72
CA ASP A 216 12.81 23.91 7.65
C ASP A 216 12.31 23.87 9.10
N ASP A 217 11.00 24.06 9.30
CA ASP A 217 10.35 24.11 10.61
C ASP A 217 9.59 22.81 10.89
N GLN A 218 10.07 22.04 11.87
CA GLN A 218 9.45 20.79 12.29
C GLN A 218 8.24 20.99 13.22
N GLU A 219 7.93 22.22 13.62
CA GLU A 219 6.73 22.60 14.39
C GLU A 219 5.92 23.68 13.64
N TYR A 220 5.99 23.71 12.31
CA TYR A 220 5.44 24.76 11.44
C TYR A 220 3.99 25.14 11.78
N LEU A 221 3.07 24.17 11.83
CA LEU A 221 1.66 24.46 12.11
C LEU A 221 1.43 25.08 13.49
N LYS A 222 2.17 24.62 14.50
CA LYS A 222 2.08 25.10 15.88
C LYS A 222 2.66 26.51 16.00
N ASN A 223 3.77 26.78 15.32
CA ASN A 223 4.37 28.11 15.26
C ASN A 223 3.42 29.10 14.58
N LYS A 224 2.80 28.72 13.46
CA LYS A 224 1.80 29.55 12.76
C LYS A 224 0.52 29.78 13.56
N LEU A 225 0.06 28.79 14.33
CA LEU A 225 -1.05 28.97 15.26
C LEU A 225 -0.73 30.00 16.35
N ASN A 226 0.47 29.92 16.94
CA ASN A 226 0.92 30.88 17.95
C ASN A 226 1.08 32.29 17.38
N GLU A 227 1.59 32.43 16.16
CA GLU A 227 1.68 33.71 15.44
C GLU A 227 0.31 34.33 15.21
N SER A 228 -0.68 33.56 14.75
CA SER A 228 -2.06 34.04 14.55
C SER A 228 -2.69 34.47 15.88
N ALA A 229 -2.53 33.66 16.94
CA ALA A 229 -3.01 34.02 18.28
C ALA A 229 -2.38 35.34 18.81
N ALA A 230 -1.10 35.59 18.51
CA ALA A 230 -0.42 36.82 18.91
C ALA A 230 -0.92 38.06 18.14
N LYS A 231 -1.24 37.92 16.85
CA LYS A 231 -1.81 38.97 16.00
C LYS A 231 -3.28 39.30 16.37
N ASN A 232 -4.03 38.32 16.86
CA ASN A 232 -5.46 38.41 17.17
C ASN A 232 -5.85 39.19 18.45
N LYS A 233 -4.94 39.97 19.05
CA LYS A 233 -5.32 40.93 20.11
C LYS A 233 -6.20 42.09 19.61
N LYS A 234 -6.46 42.22 18.30
CA LYS A 234 -7.28 43.29 17.69
C LYS A 234 -8.34 42.86 16.67
N ASN A 235 -8.27 41.64 16.10
CA ASN A 235 -9.25 41.10 15.16
C ASN A 235 -9.84 39.77 15.69
N LYS A 236 -11.07 39.45 15.29
CA LYS A 236 -11.85 38.28 15.75
C LYS A 236 -11.73 37.06 14.81
N SER A 237 -10.69 36.98 13.98
CA SER A 237 -10.62 35.94 12.94
C SER A 237 -9.78 34.76 13.41
N SER A 238 -10.25 33.53 13.24
CA SER A 238 -9.52 32.33 13.67
C SER A 238 -8.30 32.01 12.81
N PHE A 239 -7.35 31.26 13.37
CA PHE A 239 -6.22 30.62 12.67
C PHE A 239 -6.67 29.90 11.39
N TYR A 240 -7.85 29.29 11.43
CA TYR A 240 -8.46 28.63 10.29
C TYR A 240 -8.63 29.56 9.08
N ARG A 241 -9.24 30.73 9.28
CA ARG A 241 -9.49 31.67 8.18
C ARG A 241 -8.28 32.50 7.80
N GLU A 242 -7.51 32.96 8.78
CA GLU A 242 -6.38 33.86 8.52
C GLU A 242 -5.18 33.15 7.91
N PHE A 243 -4.98 31.87 8.24
CA PHE A 243 -3.81 31.13 7.82
C PHE A 243 -4.18 29.85 7.08
N LEU A 244 -4.89 28.90 7.69
CA LEU A 244 -5.00 27.54 7.13
C LEU A 244 -5.64 27.50 5.74
N LEU A 245 -6.74 28.24 5.51
CA LEU A 245 -7.38 28.28 4.19
C LEU A 245 -6.42 28.83 3.13
N SER A 246 -5.74 29.95 3.41
CA SER A 246 -4.76 30.51 2.47
C SER A 246 -3.54 29.60 2.32
N PHE A 247 -3.09 28.93 3.38
CA PHE A 247 -1.99 27.96 3.33
C PHE A 247 -2.34 26.75 2.46
N PHE A 248 -3.55 26.20 2.56
CA PHE A 248 -3.97 25.07 1.72
C PHE A 248 -4.22 25.49 0.28
N HIS A 249 -4.99 26.55 0.06
CA HIS A 249 -5.49 26.91 -1.26
C HIS A 249 -4.52 27.77 -2.07
N ASP A 250 -3.68 28.55 -1.40
CA ASP A 250 -2.68 29.41 -2.04
C ASP A 250 -1.26 28.89 -1.73
N GLY A 251 -0.92 28.61 -0.47
CA GLY A 251 0.41 28.18 -0.05
C GLY A 251 0.90 26.93 -0.79
N LEU A 252 0.21 25.81 -0.56
CA LEU A 252 0.57 24.51 -1.13
C LEU A 252 0.08 24.32 -2.57
N ASN A 253 -0.68 25.27 -3.13
CA ASN A 253 -1.36 25.12 -4.42
C ASN A 253 -1.08 26.28 -5.40
N LYS A 254 -0.19 27.21 -5.08
CA LYS A 254 0.31 28.24 -6.02
C LYS A 254 1.68 27.86 -6.57
N MET A 255 1.80 27.80 -7.89
CA MET A 255 3.07 27.48 -8.56
C MET A 255 4.07 28.67 -8.48
N PRO A 256 5.39 28.41 -8.41
CA PRO A 256 6.42 29.44 -8.59
C PRO A 256 6.42 30.09 -10.00
N PRO A 257 6.91 31.33 -10.16
CA PRO A 257 7.53 32.19 -9.14
C PRO A 257 6.48 32.80 -8.19
N ARG A 258 6.83 32.85 -6.91
CA ARG A 258 5.99 33.41 -5.84
C ARG A 258 6.60 34.74 -5.42
N GLY A 259 5.79 35.79 -5.29
CA GLY A 259 6.28 37.13 -4.92
C GLY A 259 6.71 37.20 -3.46
N ASP A 260 7.45 38.25 -3.09
CA ASP A 260 8.03 38.43 -1.75
C ASP A 260 7.01 38.31 -0.60
N ASP A 261 5.77 38.78 -0.81
CA ASP A 261 4.68 38.66 0.17
C ASP A 261 4.36 37.20 0.52
N PHE A 262 4.54 36.27 -0.41
CA PHE A 262 4.33 34.84 -0.19
C PHE A 262 5.36 34.28 0.79
N ASP A 263 6.64 34.58 0.58
CA ASP A 263 7.72 34.08 1.43
C ASP A 263 7.64 34.69 2.84
N ILE A 264 7.17 35.94 2.95
CA ILE A 264 6.86 36.57 4.24
C ILE A 264 5.71 35.83 4.95
N GLN A 265 4.67 35.44 4.22
CA GLN A 265 3.48 34.82 4.81
C GLN A 265 3.73 33.34 5.19
N PHE A 266 4.31 32.57 4.28
CA PHE A 266 4.42 31.11 4.39
C PHE A 266 5.85 30.59 4.58
N GLY A 267 6.86 31.33 4.16
CA GLY A 267 8.24 30.85 4.06
C GLY A 267 8.43 29.88 2.89
N LYS A 268 9.56 29.15 2.90
CA LYS A 268 9.91 28.18 1.86
C LYS A 268 9.08 26.90 1.99
N ILE A 269 8.01 26.78 1.19
CA ILE A 269 7.12 25.62 1.19
C ILE A 269 6.98 25.03 -0.24
N PRO A 270 6.69 23.73 -0.41
CA PRO A 270 6.55 23.11 -1.72
C PRO A 270 5.28 23.54 -2.46
N TYR A 271 5.23 23.26 -3.76
CA TYR A 271 4.01 23.26 -4.56
C TYR A 271 3.50 21.82 -4.73
N LEU A 272 2.26 21.55 -4.33
CA LEU A 272 1.69 20.20 -4.30
C LEU A 272 0.50 20.01 -5.26
N ASN A 273 0.22 20.95 -6.18
CA ASN A 273 -0.82 20.83 -7.22
C ASN A 273 -2.25 20.60 -6.71
N GLY A 274 -2.51 20.88 -5.45
CA GLY A 274 -3.86 21.01 -4.93
C GLY A 274 -4.65 19.71 -4.75
N GLY A 275 -4.07 18.51 -4.79
CA GLY A 275 -4.80 17.24 -4.59
C GLY A 275 -5.76 17.25 -3.38
N ILE A 276 -5.28 16.87 -2.19
CA ILE A 276 -6.10 16.98 -0.97
C ILE A 276 -6.31 18.43 -0.50
N PHE A 277 -5.60 19.41 -1.06
CA PHE A 277 -5.56 20.80 -0.60
C PHE A 277 -6.43 21.80 -1.40
N GLN A 278 -7.05 21.35 -2.48
CA GLN A 278 -7.98 22.17 -3.28
C GLN A 278 -9.18 22.65 -2.48
N VAL A 279 -9.79 23.74 -2.94
CA VAL A 279 -11.04 24.23 -2.35
C VAL A 279 -12.12 23.16 -2.47
N HIS A 280 -12.57 22.67 -1.33
CA HIS A 280 -13.57 21.63 -1.24
C HIS A 280 -14.97 22.21 -1.49
N LYS A 281 -15.89 21.38 -2.02
CA LYS A 281 -17.27 21.84 -2.30
C LYS A 281 -17.99 22.34 -1.05
N ILE A 282 -17.69 21.76 0.12
CA ILE A 282 -18.24 22.22 1.41
C ILE A 282 -17.74 23.63 1.75
N GLU A 283 -16.47 23.94 1.49
CA GLU A 283 -15.91 25.29 1.74
C GLU A 283 -16.60 26.34 0.86
N ASN A 284 -16.94 25.98 -0.38
CA ASN A 284 -17.72 26.84 -1.28
C ASN A 284 -19.18 27.01 -0.85
N ASN A 285 -19.82 25.92 -0.43
CA ASN A 285 -21.24 25.90 -0.05
C ASN A 285 -21.50 26.62 1.28
N TYR A 286 -20.55 26.54 2.22
CA TYR A 286 -20.71 27.08 3.58
C TYR A 286 -19.74 28.22 3.85
N ARG A 287 -20.00 29.42 3.28
CA ARG A 287 -19.11 30.59 3.41
C ARG A 287 -18.88 31.08 4.84
N ASN A 288 -19.81 30.79 5.76
CA ASN A 288 -19.74 31.17 7.18
C ASN A 288 -19.05 30.10 8.06
N LEU A 289 -18.45 29.07 7.45
CA LEU A 289 -17.72 28.01 8.12
C LEU A 289 -16.58 28.54 8.99
N GLU A 290 -16.54 28.18 10.27
CA GLU A 290 -15.53 28.63 11.23
C GLU A 290 -15.08 27.48 12.12
N ILE A 291 -13.79 27.39 12.40
CA ILE A 291 -13.22 26.44 13.36
C ILE A 291 -12.40 27.22 14.40
N PRO A 292 -12.72 27.12 15.70
CA PRO A 292 -12.01 27.87 16.72
C PRO A 292 -10.59 27.35 16.95
N ASP A 293 -9.65 28.24 17.24
CA ASP A 293 -8.22 27.92 17.52
C ASP A 293 -8.04 26.83 18.58
N THR A 294 -8.91 26.81 19.59
CA THR A 294 -8.90 25.78 20.64
C THR A 294 -9.08 24.36 20.11
N ALA A 295 -9.74 24.17 18.97
CA ALA A 295 -9.87 22.87 18.32
C ALA A 295 -8.53 22.42 17.74
N PHE A 296 -7.81 23.31 17.04
CA PHE A 296 -6.47 23.02 16.52
C PHE A 296 -5.45 22.79 17.63
N THR A 297 -5.50 23.58 18.72
CA THR A 297 -4.64 23.35 19.89
C THR A 297 -4.79 21.94 20.46
N LYS A 298 -6.03 21.41 20.52
CA LYS A 298 -6.27 20.04 20.99
C LYS A 298 -5.72 18.99 20.03
N ILE A 299 -5.97 19.16 18.72
CA ILE A 299 -5.46 18.24 17.70
C ILE A 299 -3.93 18.22 17.68
N PHE A 300 -3.28 19.38 17.68
CA PHE A 300 -1.81 19.46 17.68
C PHE A 300 -1.22 18.85 18.95
N LYS A 301 -1.82 19.09 20.13
CA LYS A 301 -1.41 18.41 21.37
C LYS A 301 -1.59 16.90 21.34
N PHE A 302 -2.51 16.38 20.53
CA PHE A 302 -2.70 14.95 20.32
C PHE A 302 -1.67 14.41 19.33
N PHE A 303 -1.44 15.09 18.20
CA PHE A 303 -0.45 14.69 17.21
C PHE A 303 0.98 14.75 17.76
N ASP A 304 1.32 15.74 18.59
CA ASP A 304 2.63 15.89 19.25
C ASP A 304 2.96 14.74 20.22
N GLN A 305 2.01 13.86 20.53
CA GLN A 305 2.26 12.66 21.36
C GLN A 305 2.86 11.52 20.56
N TYR A 306 2.88 11.67 19.23
CA TYR A 306 3.36 10.68 18.30
C TYR A 306 4.52 11.23 17.48
N GLU A 307 5.43 10.33 17.12
CA GLU A 307 6.57 10.60 16.24
C GLU A 307 6.14 10.31 14.80
N TRP A 308 6.09 11.34 13.96
CA TRP A 308 5.61 11.20 12.58
C TRP A 308 6.78 10.94 11.64
N HIS A 309 6.74 9.83 10.92
CA HIS A 309 7.75 9.46 9.93
C HIS A 309 7.11 9.22 8.57
N LEU A 310 7.68 9.86 7.54
CA LEU A 310 7.26 9.65 6.15
C LEU A 310 7.80 8.37 5.54
N ASP A 311 8.83 7.78 6.14
CA ASP A 311 9.41 6.54 5.67
C ASP A 311 8.64 5.32 6.19
N TYR A 312 8.70 4.24 5.41
CA TYR A 312 8.07 2.97 5.70
C TYR A 312 8.95 2.11 6.61
N ARG A 313 9.88 2.73 7.35
CA ARG A 313 10.76 1.96 8.23
C ARG A 313 9.93 1.28 9.31
N PRO A 314 10.37 0.10 9.79
CA PRO A 314 9.80 -0.52 10.97
C PRO A 314 9.82 0.47 12.14
N LEU A 315 8.68 0.61 12.81
CA LEU A 315 8.50 1.61 13.88
C LEU A 315 9.54 1.39 14.99
N ARG A 316 10.24 2.47 15.37
CA ARG A 316 11.31 2.44 16.35
C ARG A 316 10.79 2.60 17.79
N SER A 317 9.68 3.29 17.98
CA SER A 317 9.07 3.60 19.28
C SER A 317 7.60 3.15 19.39
N GLY A 318 7.09 3.16 20.62
CA GLY A 318 5.70 2.82 20.95
C GLY A 318 4.70 3.94 20.61
N ASN A 319 5.13 4.97 19.88
CA ASN A 319 4.35 6.16 19.55
C ASN A 319 4.66 6.67 18.15
N GLU A 320 5.25 5.87 17.26
CA GLU A 320 5.47 6.27 15.88
C GLU A 320 4.24 6.08 14.99
N ILE A 321 4.05 7.02 14.07
CA ILE A 321 3.02 7.01 13.04
C ILE A 321 3.71 7.15 11.69
N ASN A 322 3.46 6.18 10.81
CA ASN A 322 3.87 6.20 9.41
C ASN A 322 2.66 5.96 8.49
N PRO A 323 2.80 6.07 7.15
CA PRO A 323 1.66 5.90 6.23
C PRO A 323 1.01 4.50 6.29
N ASP A 324 1.77 3.44 6.58
CA ASP A 324 1.24 2.09 6.76
C ASP A 324 0.40 1.95 8.01
N VAL A 325 0.85 2.56 9.12
CA VAL A 325 0.11 2.57 10.39
C VAL A 325 -1.24 3.24 10.18
N LEU A 326 -1.29 4.36 9.44
CA LEU A 326 -2.57 4.99 9.08
C LEU A 326 -3.44 4.04 8.25
N GLY A 327 -2.89 3.42 7.21
CA GLY A 327 -3.63 2.44 6.41
C GLY A 327 -4.24 1.32 7.26
N TYR A 328 -3.42 0.72 8.12
CA TYR A 328 -3.83 -0.35 9.03
C TYR A 328 -4.87 0.11 10.06
N ILE A 329 -4.69 1.29 10.66
CA ILE A 329 -5.63 1.90 11.59
C ILE A 329 -7.00 2.06 10.93
N PHE A 330 -7.04 2.73 9.78
CA PHE A 330 -8.31 3.05 9.16
C PHE A 330 -8.98 1.79 8.61
N GLU A 331 -8.22 0.87 8.01
CA GLU A 331 -8.78 -0.39 7.52
C GLU A 331 -9.34 -1.27 8.65
N LYS A 332 -8.61 -1.43 9.76
CA LYS A 332 -9.04 -2.31 10.86
C LYS A 332 -10.27 -1.79 11.59
N TYR A 333 -10.46 -0.47 11.66
CA TYR A 333 -11.49 0.11 12.53
C TYR A 333 -12.63 0.84 11.79
N VAL A 334 -12.42 1.36 10.58
CA VAL A 334 -13.51 1.87 9.73
C VAL A 334 -14.36 0.71 9.22
N ASN A 335 -13.72 -0.40 8.83
CA ASN A 335 -14.42 -1.52 8.19
C ASN A 335 -15.17 -2.44 9.17
N GLN A 336 -14.75 -2.52 10.44
CA GLN A 336 -15.32 -3.48 11.41
C GLN A 336 -16.69 -3.11 11.97
N LYS A 337 -17.14 -1.85 11.92
CA LYS A 337 -18.37 -1.43 12.63
C LYS A 337 -19.63 -1.29 11.77
N GLU A 338 -19.53 -1.09 10.45
CA GLU A 338 -20.74 -0.87 9.63
C GLU A 338 -20.83 -1.70 8.34
N MET A 339 -19.72 -2.22 7.79
CA MET A 339 -19.69 -2.76 6.42
C MET A 339 -19.13 -4.19 6.26
N GLY A 340 -18.80 -4.91 7.34
CA GLY A 340 -18.34 -6.32 7.22
C GLY A 340 -17.13 -6.52 6.31
N ALA A 341 -16.34 -5.46 6.06
CA ALA A 341 -15.07 -5.55 5.36
C ALA A 341 -14.01 -5.98 6.39
N TYR A 342 -13.23 -6.99 6.03
CA TYR A 342 -12.21 -7.56 6.91
C TYR A 342 -10.83 -7.08 6.47
N TYR A 343 -9.99 -6.75 7.45
CA TYR A 343 -8.59 -6.43 7.20
C TYR A 343 -7.95 -7.55 6.39
N THR A 344 -7.34 -7.18 5.27
CA THR A 344 -6.59 -8.12 4.45
C THR A 344 -5.11 -7.90 4.74
N LYS A 345 -4.49 -8.91 5.37
CA LYS A 345 -3.05 -8.86 5.62
C LYS A 345 -2.28 -8.71 4.31
N GLU A 346 -1.11 -8.07 4.41
CA GLU A 346 -0.24 -7.77 3.26
C GLU A 346 0.20 -9.04 2.51
N ASP A 347 0.43 -10.15 3.22
CA ASP A 347 0.74 -11.45 2.62
C ASP A 347 -0.39 -11.96 1.71
N ILE A 348 -1.64 -11.79 2.13
CA ILE A 348 -2.83 -12.18 1.37
C ILE A 348 -3.03 -11.26 0.16
N THR A 349 -2.96 -9.93 0.36
CA THR A 349 -3.13 -8.99 -0.77
C THR A 349 -2.02 -9.17 -1.79
N GLU A 350 -0.77 -9.37 -1.37
CA GLU A 350 0.37 -9.64 -2.24
C GLU A 350 0.18 -10.96 -3.01
N TYR A 351 -0.20 -12.05 -2.33
CA TYR A 351 -0.44 -13.34 -2.96
C TYR A 351 -1.50 -13.26 -4.07
N ILE A 352 -2.64 -12.65 -3.77
CA ILE A 352 -3.73 -12.51 -4.75
C ILE A 352 -3.30 -11.62 -5.91
N SER A 353 -2.67 -10.49 -5.61
CA SER A 353 -2.29 -9.50 -6.62
C SER A 353 -1.24 -10.05 -7.59
N LYS A 354 -0.17 -10.68 -7.09
CA LYS A 354 0.91 -11.20 -7.96
C LYS A 354 0.43 -12.32 -8.88
N ASN A 355 -0.42 -13.20 -8.36
CA ASN A 355 -1.00 -14.32 -9.11
C ASN A 355 -2.14 -13.90 -10.05
N THR A 356 -2.49 -12.61 -10.10
CA THR A 356 -3.49 -12.07 -11.04
C THR A 356 -2.86 -11.11 -12.04
N ILE A 357 -1.97 -10.23 -11.58
CA ILE A 357 -1.31 -9.19 -12.39
C ILE A 357 -0.26 -9.80 -13.31
N ILE A 358 0.65 -10.63 -12.79
CA ILE A 358 1.77 -11.16 -13.57
C ILE A 358 1.29 -12.06 -14.72
N PRO A 359 0.32 -12.98 -14.53
CA PRO A 359 -0.22 -13.75 -15.64
C PRO A 359 -0.81 -12.89 -16.76
N PHE A 360 -1.53 -11.81 -16.42
CA PHE A 360 -2.03 -10.89 -17.44
C PHE A 360 -0.89 -10.24 -18.23
N ILE A 361 0.16 -9.77 -17.54
CA ILE A 361 1.35 -9.19 -18.19
C ILE A 361 1.98 -10.22 -19.14
N PHE A 362 2.19 -11.46 -18.68
CA PHE A 362 2.76 -12.53 -19.50
C PHE A 362 1.90 -12.88 -20.71
N ASP A 363 0.58 -12.90 -20.57
CA ASP A 363 -0.35 -13.11 -21.69
C ASP A 363 -0.14 -12.01 -22.76
N LYS A 364 -0.05 -10.75 -22.34
CA LYS A 364 0.20 -9.61 -23.26
C LYS A 364 1.59 -9.63 -23.87
N VAL A 365 2.61 -9.98 -23.10
CA VAL A 365 3.98 -10.11 -23.61
C VAL A 365 4.07 -11.24 -24.62
N LYS A 366 3.37 -12.36 -24.41
CA LYS A 366 3.32 -13.49 -25.35
C LYS A 366 2.58 -13.14 -26.64
N GLU A 367 1.55 -12.30 -26.58
CA GLU A 367 0.88 -11.74 -27.77
C GLU A 367 1.87 -10.90 -28.62
N ASP A 368 2.69 -10.07 -27.99
CA ASP A 368 3.63 -9.16 -28.68
C ASP A 368 4.99 -9.81 -29.03
N CYS A 369 5.45 -10.82 -28.29
CA CYS A 369 6.77 -11.45 -28.43
C CYS A 369 6.72 -12.98 -28.25
N LYS A 370 5.94 -13.66 -29.10
CA LYS A 370 5.73 -15.12 -29.04
C LYS A 370 7.01 -15.95 -29.06
N ILE A 371 8.03 -15.51 -29.79
CA ILE A 371 9.32 -16.21 -29.97
C ILE A 371 10.05 -16.39 -28.63
N ALA A 372 9.90 -15.47 -27.68
CA ALA A 372 10.52 -15.58 -26.36
C ALA A 372 9.96 -16.73 -25.51
N PHE A 373 8.81 -17.29 -25.88
CA PHE A 373 8.16 -18.38 -25.14
C PHE A 373 8.28 -19.74 -25.82
N GLU A 374 8.89 -19.81 -27.01
CA GLU A 374 8.95 -21.01 -27.86
C GLU A 374 10.39 -21.40 -28.19
N GLY A 375 10.62 -22.70 -28.44
CA GLY A 375 11.92 -23.20 -28.89
C GLY A 375 12.99 -23.28 -27.79
N GLU A 376 14.25 -23.37 -28.22
CA GLU A 376 15.40 -23.65 -27.35
C GLU A 376 15.81 -22.48 -26.46
N HIS A 377 15.45 -21.24 -26.80
CA HIS A 377 15.77 -20.02 -26.04
C HIS A 377 14.56 -19.46 -25.28
N SER A 378 13.61 -20.33 -24.93
CA SER A 378 12.41 -19.92 -24.21
C SER A 378 12.71 -19.44 -22.79
N VAL A 379 11.98 -18.42 -22.33
CA VAL A 379 12.06 -17.89 -20.95
C VAL A 379 11.85 -18.97 -19.88
N TRP A 380 11.16 -20.06 -20.21
CA TRP A 380 10.94 -21.19 -19.30
C TRP A 380 12.23 -21.94 -18.95
N ASN A 381 13.33 -21.74 -19.69
CA ASN A 381 14.60 -22.39 -19.36
C ASN A 381 15.20 -21.88 -18.04
N LEU A 382 14.90 -20.64 -17.63
CA LEU A 382 15.32 -20.12 -16.32
C LEU A 382 14.86 -21.05 -15.18
N LEU A 383 13.63 -21.58 -15.28
CA LEU A 383 13.07 -22.53 -14.32
C LEU A 383 13.87 -23.83 -14.24
N LYS A 384 14.46 -24.28 -15.35
CA LYS A 384 15.25 -25.51 -15.43
C LYS A 384 16.66 -25.31 -14.88
N GLU A 385 17.26 -24.16 -15.20
CA GLU A 385 18.63 -23.83 -14.82
C GLU A 385 18.76 -23.59 -13.31
N ASN A 386 17.79 -22.89 -12.71
CA ASN A 386 17.84 -22.48 -11.30
C ASN A 386 16.53 -22.78 -10.55
N PRO A 387 16.08 -24.04 -10.44
CA PRO A 387 14.76 -24.39 -9.88
C PRO A 387 14.57 -23.91 -8.43
N ASP A 388 15.62 -24.01 -7.59
CA ASP A 388 15.54 -23.65 -6.17
C ASP A 388 15.34 -22.15 -5.92
N THR A 389 15.66 -21.30 -6.91
CA THR A 389 15.42 -19.85 -6.87
C THR A 389 13.93 -19.54 -6.83
N TYR A 390 13.13 -20.34 -7.55
CA TYR A 390 11.69 -20.12 -7.70
C TYR A 390 10.85 -20.89 -6.68
N ILE A 391 11.45 -21.75 -5.87
CA ILE A 391 10.77 -22.45 -4.78
C ILE A 391 10.97 -21.67 -3.47
N TYR A 392 9.87 -21.35 -2.79
CA TYR A 392 9.91 -20.62 -1.52
C TYR A 392 10.74 -21.35 -0.45
N ASP A 393 11.50 -20.60 0.35
CA ASP A 393 12.37 -21.14 1.41
C ASP A 393 11.63 -22.02 2.43
N ALA A 394 10.36 -21.70 2.71
CA ALA A 394 9.54 -22.52 3.60
C ALA A 394 9.37 -23.97 3.08
N ILE A 395 9.23 -24.14 1.76
CA ILE A 395 9.13 -25.47 1.12
C ILE A 395 10.47 -26.20 1.19
N LYS A 396 11.58 -25.46 1.03
CA LYS A 396 12.96 -25.98 1.07
C LYS A 396 13.46 -26.32 2.49
N LYS A 397 12.75 -25.91 3.56
CA LYS A 397 13.22 -26.07 4.94
C LYS A 397 13.61 -27.53 5.23
N GLY A 398 14.88 -27.72 5.58
CA GLY A 398 15.45 -29.02 5.95
C GLY A 398 15.51 -30.03 4.81
N THR A 399 15.38 -29.67 3.52
CA THR A 399 15.51 -30.57 2.35
C THR A 399 16.95 -31.06 2.10
N ASP A 400 17.92 -30.39 2.70
CA ASP A 400 19.34 -30.72 2.72
C ASP A 400 19.72 -31.79 3.76
N LEU A 401 18.86 -32.04 4.76
CA LEU A 401 19.12 -32.98 5.86
C LEU A 401 18.69 -34.43 5.52
N LYS A 402 19.36 -35.44 6.08
CA LYS A 402 18.85 -36.82 5.96
C LYS A 402 17.70 -37.05 6.94
N LEU A 403 16.62 -37.69 6.50
CA LEU A 403 15.55 -38.07 7.43
C LEU A 403 16.08 -39.08 8.45
N PRO A 404 15.64 -38.99 9.72
CA PRO A 404 15.91 -40.04 10.71
C PRO A 404 15.44 -41.40 10.20
N ALA A 405 16.19 -42.46 10.51
CA ALA A 405 15.90 -43.81 10.01
C ALA A 405 14.47 -44.26 10.34
N GLU A 406 13.98 -43.92 11.53
CA GLU A 406 12.63 -44.23 12.03
C GLU A 406 11.53 -43.59 11.18
N ILE A 407 11.77 -42.41 10.63
CA ILE A 407 10.84 -41.70 9.75
C ILE A 407 10.97 -42.19 8.31
N ALA A 408 12.20 -42.36 7.84
CA ALA A 408 12.52 -42.74 6.46
C ALA A 408 11.90 -44.09 6.07
N VAL A 409 11.92 -45.08 6.98
CA VAL A 409 11.32 -46.41 6.72
C VAL A 409 9.80 -46.32 6.54
N GLY A 410 9.15 -45.34 7.17
CA GLY A 410 7.71 -45.11 7.04
C GLY A 410 7.26 -44.56 5.67
N ILE A 411 8.20 -44.14 4.82
CA ILE A 411 7.91 -43.63 3.47
C ILE A 411 7.43 -44.76 2.55
N SER A 412 8.17 -45.87 2.53
CA SER A 412 7.86 -47.05 1.71
C SER A 412 6.92 -48.03 2.41
N ASP A 413 6.87 -48.03 3.75
CA ASP A 413 6.03 -48.93 4.54
C ASP A 413 5.19 -48.17 5.56
N VAL A 414 3.89 -48.03 5.28
CA VAL A 414 2.93 -47.30 6.11
C VAL A 414 2.82 -47.91 7.51
N SER A 415 3.02 -49.23 7.67
CA SER A 415 2.91 -49.90 8.97
C SER A 415 4.00 -49.49 9.97
N LYS A 416 5.09 -48.89 9.47
CA LYS A 416 6.23 -48.44 10.30
C LYS A 416 6.20 -46.95 10.63
N ARG A 417 5.09 -46.25 10.40
CA ARG A 417 4.90 -44.83 10.73
C ARG A 417 4.62 -44.60 12.22
N THR A 418 5.49 -45.09 13.09
CA THR A 418 5.30 -45.03 14.56
C THR A 418 5.42 -43.61 15.11
N GLU A 419 6.36 -42.83 14.58
CA GLU A 419 6.72 -41.50 15.10
C GLU A 419 6.16 -40.33 14.27
N TRP A 420 5.43 -40.63 13.20
CA TRP A 420 5.03 -39.63 12.19
C TRP A 420 4.07 -38.53 12.68
N ASN A 421 3.37 -38.78 13.79
CA ASN A 421 2.42 -37.81 14.36
C ASN A 421 3.05 -36.96 15.50
N LYS A 422 4.36 -37.09 15.74
CA LYS A 422 5.07 -36.25 16.70
C LYS A 422 5.62 -35.00 16.03
N PRO A 423 5.75 -33.88 16.77
CA PRO A 423 6.45 -32.70 16.28
C PRO A 423 7.85 -33.05 15.77
N ALA A 424 8.21 -32.52 14.62
CA ALA A 424 9.55 -32.69 14.08
C ALA A 424 10.48 -31.60 14.65
N PRO A 425 11.80 -31.87 14.82
CA PRO A 425 12.75 -30.86 15.28
C PRO A 425 12.83 -29.68 14.30
N GLU A 426 13.10 -28.49 14.84
CA GLU A 426 13.08 -27.22 14.11
C GLU A 426 14.05 -27.15 12.93
N GLU A 427 15.13 -27.94 12.95
CA GLU A 427 16.05 -28.07 11.82
C GLU A 427 15.38 -28.68 10.56
N TYR A 428 14.38 -29.55 10.74
CA TYR A 428 13.60 -30.16 9.66
C TYR A 428 12.28 -29.42 9.38
N ALA A 429 11.71 -28.83 10.42
CA ALA A 429 10.29 -28.47 10.48
C ALA A 429 10.07 -26.96 10.44
N LEU A 430 8.96 -26.53 9.84
CA LEU A 430 8.35 -25.23 10.09
C LEU A 430 7.64 -25.25 11.45
N PRO A 431 7.30 -24.09 12.03
CA PRO A 431 6.58 -24.04 13.29
C PRO A 431 5.33 -24.92 13.26
N THR A 432 5.14 -25.72 14.31
CA THR A 432 4.02 -26.67 14.49
C THR A 432 3.99 -27.90 13.58
N GLU A 433 4.93 -28.06 12.65
CA GLU A 433 4.95 -29.23 11.77
C GLU A 433 5.25 -30.54 12.51
N ILE A 434 4.46 -31.57 12.22
CA ILE A 434 4.76 -32.95 12.58
C ILE A 434 5.55 -33.66 11.48
N TRP A 435 6.19 -34.78 11.80
CA TRP A 435 6.99 -35.55 10.83
C TRP A 435 6.23 -35.93 9.54
N ARG A 436 4.92 -36.22 9.64
CA ARG A 436 4.07 -36.47 8.46
C ARG A 436 4.04 -35.28 7.50
N GLU A 437 3.93 -34.07 8.03
CA GLU A 437 3.85 -32.82 7.25
C GLU A 437 5.22 -32.49 6.67
N VAL A 438 6.29 -32.65 7.44
CA VAL A 438 7.68 -32.52 6.96
C VAL A 438 7.93 -33.45 5.77
N VAL A 439 7.57 -34.74 5.88
CA VAL A 439 7.75 -35.70 4.79
C VAL A 439 6.92 -35.31 3.57
N ALA A 440 5.65 -34.93 3.75
CA ALA A 440 4.78 -34.51 2.65
C ALA A 440 5.33 -33.26 1.92
N ARG A 441 5.80 -32.25 2.67
CA ARG A 441 6.42 -31.04 2.13
C ARG A 441 7.70 -31.35 1.36
N ARG A 442 8.56 -32.24 1.88
CA ARG A 442 9.78 -32.67 1.19
C ARG A 442 9.48 -33.45 -0.09
N GLN A 443 8.49 -34.35 -0.07
CA GLN A 443 8.05 -35.05 -1.27
C GLN A 443 7.51 -34.08 -2.32
N HIS A 444 6.71 -33.09 -1.91
CA HIS A 444 6.22 -32.04 -2.79
C HIS A 444 7.36 -31.22 -3.40
N TYR A 445 8.36 -30.82 -2.59
CA TYR A 445 9.56 -30.15 -3.07
C TYR A 445 10.28 -30.96 -4.15
N GLU A 446 10.57 -32.25 -3.92
CA GLU A 446 11.25 -33.10 -4.90
C GLU A 446 10.42 -33.28 -6.17
N GLU A 447 9.10 -33.43 -6.06
CA GLU A 447 8.19 -33.52 -7.20
C GLU A 447 8.26 -32.26 -8.05
N VAL A 448 8.10 -31.08 -7.44
CA VAL A 448 8.12 -29.79 -8.12
C VAL A 448 9.49 -29.53 -8.74
N LYS A 449 10.58 -29.78 -8.00
CA LYS A 449 11.94 -29.63 -8.50
C LYS A 449 12.21 -30.53 -9.71
N THR A 450 11.77 -31.78 -9.66
CA THR A 450 11.88 -32.72 -10.79
C THR A 450 11.09 -32.23 -12.00
N LYS A 451 9.88 -31.70 -11.80
CA LYS A 451 9.06 -31.10 -12.87
C LYS A 451 9.75 -29.90 -13.52
N LEU A 452 10.35 -29.02 -12.72
CA LEU A 452 11.13 -27.88 -13.20
C LEU A 452 12.33 -28.35 -14.04
N LEU A 453 13.16 -29.24 -13.51
CA LEU A 453 14.35 -29.77 -14.21
C LEU A 453 14.01 -30.47 -15.54
N ASN A 454 12.89 -31.20 -15.57
CA ASN A 454 12.43 -31.89 -16.77
C ASN A 454 11.70 -30.97 -17.76
N GLY A 455 11.52 -29.68 -17.46
CA GLY A 455 10.84 -28.73 -18.33
C GLY A 455 9.33 -28.96 -18.45
N GLN A 456 8.71 -29.55 -17.43
CA GLN A 456 7.26 -29.84 -17.42
C GLN A 456 6.41 -28.64 -16.94
N ILE A 457 7.06 -27.58 -16.48
CA ILE A 457 6.45 -26.30 -16.08
C ILE A 457 6.84 -25.30 -17.16
N SER A 458 5.88 -24.89 -17.99
CA SER A 458 6.12 -24.11 -19.20
C SER A 458 4.99 -23.14 -19.55
N ASP A 459 4.11 -22.86 -18.58
CA ASP A 459 3.10 -21.83 -18.68
C ASP A 459 3.09 -20.98 -17.40
N ILE A 460 2.72 -19.71 -17.52
CA ILE A 460 2.71 -18.79 -16.37
C ILE A 460 1.71 -19.26 -15.29
N ASN A 461 0.62 -19.91 -15.69
CA ASN A 461 -0.36 -20.45 -14.76
C ASN A 461 0.15 -21.71 -14.02
N ASP A 462 1.18 -22.40 -14.54
CA ASP A 462 1.81 -23.51 -13.83
C ASP A 462 2.50 -23.01 -12.56
N LEU A 463 3.10 -21.81 -12.59
CA LEU A 463 3.73 -21.22 -11.40
C LEU A 463 2.73 -20.95 -10.28
N ILE A 464 1.47 -20.66 -10.62
CA ILE A 464 0.38 -20.54 -9.63
C ILE A 464 0.03 -21.93 -9.10
N THR A 465 -0.16 -22.90 -10.00
CA THR A 465 -0.55 -24.29 -9.68
C THR A 465 0.44 -24.96 -8.73
N TYR A 466 1.74 -24.74 -8.94
CA TYR A 466 2.82 -25.29 -8.12
C TYR A 466 3.29 -24.35 -7.00
N ASN A 467 2.59 -23.22 -6.79
CA ASN A 467 2.91 -22.21 -5.79
C ASN A 467 4.40 -21.80 -5.81
N LEU A 468 4.87 -21.39 -6.97
CA LEU A 468 6.23 -20.91 -7.21
C LEU A 468 6.31 -19.38 -7.02
N ASN A 469 7.54 -18.88 -6.88
CA ASN A 469 7.82 -17.45 -6.79
C ASN A 469 7.71 -16.78 -8.18
N ILE A 470 6.47 -16.58 -8.62
CA ILE A 470 6.12 -15.96 -9.90
C ILE A 470 6.67 -14.53 -10.06
N ARG A 471 6.83 -13.80 -8.95
CA ARG A 471 7.38 -12.44 -8.97
C ARG A 471 8.87 -12.44 -9.27
N GLN A 472 9.64 -13.29 -8.59
CA GLN A 472 11.06 -13.46 -8.89
C GLN A 472 11.27 -13.94 -10.33
N PHE A 473 10.46 -14.92 -10.78
CA PHE A 473 10.53 -15.39 -12.16
C PHE A 473 10.28 -14.28 -13.17
N ALA A 474 9.24 -13.46 -12.98
CA ALA A 474 8.96 -12.33 -13.86
C ALA A 474 10.10 -11.30 -13.92
N GLN A 475 10.69 -10.99 -12.77
CA GLN A 475 11.83 -10.09 -12.67
C GLN A 475 13.06 -10.65 -13.40
N ASP A 476 13.43 -11.92 -13.14
CA ASP A 476 14.57 -12.57 -13.78
C ASP A 476 14.40 -12.63 -15.32
N VAL A 477 13.18 -12.86 -15.82
CA VAL A 477 12.90 -12.84 -17.26
C VAL A 477 13.21 -11.46 -17.87
N ILE A 478 12.88 -10.38 -17.17
CA ILE A 478 13.14 -9.01 -17.63
C ILE A 478 14.63 -8.69 -17.55
N GLU A 479 15.25 -8.96 -16.40
CA GLU A 479 16.67 -8.65 -16.15
C GLU A 479 17.61 -9.43 -17.07
N ASN A 480 17.26 -10.66 -17.44
CA ASN A 480 18.08 -11.53 -18.28
C ASN A 480 17.64 -11.56 -19.75
N CYS A 481 16.72 -10.69 -20.19
CA CYS A 481 16.30 -10.71 -21.59
C CYS A 481 17.44 -10.28 -22.53
N GLU A 482 17.78 -11.11 -23.52
CA GLU A 482 18.83 -10.80 -24.49
C GLU A 482 18.34 -9.89 -25.63
N GLY A 483 17.05 -10.01 -25.96
CA GLY A 483 16.43 -9.28 -27.06
C GLY A 483 15.67 -8.03 -26.61
N PRO A 484 15.82 -6.87 -27.28
CA PRO A 484 15.11 -5.65 -26.91
C PRO A 484 13.60 -5.74 -27.16
N GLU A 485 13.14 -6.63 -28.04
CA GLU A 485 11.70 -6.81 -28.30
C GLU A 485 10.95 -7.41 -27.12
N LEU A 486 11.59 -8.33 -26.38
CA LEU A 486 10.99 -8.89 -25.16
C LEU A 486 10.86 -7.79 -24.10
N LEU A 487 11.91 -6.98 -23.93
CA LEU A 487 11.90 -5.85 -23.00
C LEU A 487 10.81 -4.82 -23.37
N ARG A 488 10.68 -4.48 -24.65
CA ARG A 488 9.64 -3.59 -25.18
C ARG A 488 8.24 -4.11 -24.88
N ALA A 489 8.02 -5.41 -25.09
CA ALA A 489 6.74 -6.04 -24.81
C ALA A 489 6.39 -5.96 -23.31
N PHE A 490 7.34 -6.27 -22.42
CA PHE A 490 7.14 -6.12 -20.97
C PHE A 490 6.85 -4.67 -20.57
N PHE A 491 7.69 -3.73 -21.00
CA PHE A 491 7.53 -2.32 -20.69
C PHE A 491 6.18 -1.78 -21.19
N LYS A 492 5.78 -2.15 -22.41
CA LYS A 492 4.47 -1.80 -22.98
C LYS A 492 3.32 -2.40 -22.17
N ALA A 493 3.40 -3.66 -21.76
CA ALA A 493 2.36 -4.31 -20.96
C ALA A 493 2.21 -3.65 -19.58
N ILE A 494 3.34 -3.43 -18.89
CA ILE A 494 3.38 -2.78 -17.57
C ILE A 494 2.87 -1.33 -17.64
N LYS A 495 3.27 -0.56 -18.65
CA LYS A 495 2.86 0.84 -18.79
C LYS A 495 1.35 1.01 -19.03
N ASN A 496 0.70 0.03 -19.68
CA ASN A 496 -0.68 0.17 -20.14
C ASN A 496 -1.72 -0.63 -19.33
N ILE A 497 -1.31 -1.51 -18.42
CA ILE A 497 -2.23 -2.34 -17.63
C ILE A 497 -3.16 -1.50 -16.74
N SER A 498 -4.46 -1.77 -16.79
CA SER A 498 -5.46 -1.15 -15.91
C SER A 498 -5.89 -2.09 -14.79
N ILE A 499 -5.65 -1.69 -13.55
CA ILE A 499 -5.91 -2.49 -12.33
C ILE A 499 -6.99 -1.79 -11.48
N LEU A 500 -8.11 -2.48 -11.28
CA LEU A 500 -9.23 -1.99 -10.49
C LEU A 500 -9.36 -2.74 -9.16
N ASP A 501 -9.49 -1.98 -8.06
CA ASP A 501 -10.19 -2.43 -6.86
C ASP A 501 -11.58 -1.77 -6.75
N PRO A 502 -12.68 -2.53 -6.95
CA PRO A 502 -14.03 -1.97 -6.96
C PRO A 502 -14.60 -1.72 -5.54
N THR A 503 -13.85 -2.05 -4.49
CA THR A 503 -14.20 -1.82 -3.08
C THR A 503 -12.92 -1.47 -2.32
N VAL A 504 -12.26 -0.39 -2.74
CA VAL A 504 -10.84 -0.12 -2.48
C VAL A 504 -10.48 0.07 -1.01
N GLY A 505 -11.43 0.47 -0.17
CA GLY A 505 -11.17 0.77 1.23
C GLY A 505 -10.00 1.76 1.38
N SER A 506 -9.07 1.44 2.28
CA SER A 506 -7.86 2.22 2.52
C SER A 506 -6.76 2.02 1.45
N GLY A 507 -6.98 1.17 0.45
CA GLY A 507 -6.04 0.93 -0.66
C GLY A 507 -5.12 -0.28 -0.54
N ALA A 508 -5.43 -1.29 0.28
CA ALA A 508 -4.52 -2.43 0.49
C ALA A 508 -4.13 -3.18 -0.81
N PHE A 509 -5.08 -3.47 -1.69
CA PHE A 509 -4.80 -4.07 -3.00
C PHE A 509 -4.13 -3.10 -3.97
N ILE A 510 -4.45 -1.81 -3.89
CA ILE A 510 -3.80 -0.78 -4.71
C ILE A 510 -2.31 -0.70 -4.39
N PHE A 511 -1.93 -0.80 -3.12
CA PHE A 511 -0.52 -0.83 -2.70
C PHE A 511 0.16 -2.15 -3.08
N ALA A 512 -0.52 -3.29 -2.97
CA ALA A 512 0.02 -4.56 -3.46
C ALA A 512 0.31 -4.50 -4.96
N ALA A 513 -0.61 -3.96 -5.76
CA ALA A 513 -0.43 -3.73 -7.19
C ALA A 513 0.70 -2.73 -7.48
N LEU A 514 0.77 -1.62 -6.76
CA LEU A 514 1.84 -0.61 -6.86
C LEU A 514 3.22 -1.25 -6.67
N ASN A 515 3.40 -2.04 -5.61
CA ASN A 515 4.67 -2.68 -5.30
C ASN A 515 5.06 -3.73 -6.35
N ILE A 516 4.10 -4.51 -6.85
CA ILE A 516 4.37 -5.50 -7.91
C ILE A 516 4.81 -4.80 -9.19
N LEU A 517 4.03 -3.81 -9.66
CA LEU A 517 4.34 -3.09 -10.89
C LEU A 517 5.65 -2.33 -10.78
N GLU A 518 5.93 -1.71 -9.63
CA GLU A 518 7.16 -0.96 -9.41
C GLU A 518 8.40 -1.82 -9.62
N SER A 519 8.48 -3.00 -8.98
CA SER A 519 9.64 -3.90 -9.15
C SER A 519 9.85 -4.34 -10.60
N LEU A 520 8.78 -4.54 -11.37
CA LEU A 520 8.89 -4.93 -12.78
C LEU A 520 9.25 -3.74 -13.67
N TYR A 521 8.76 -2.54 -13.33
CA TYR A 521 9.07 -1.30 -14.03
C TYR A 521 10.54 -0.92 -13.86
N GLU A 522 11.05 -1.01 -12.62
CA GLU A 522 12.46 -0.82 -12.28
C GLU A 522 13.35 -1.77 -13.09
N ALA A 523 13.07 -3.08 -13.04
CA ALA A 523 13.80 -4.07 -13.82
C ALA A 523 13.81 -3.75 -15.33
N CYS A 524 12.70 -3.22 -15.86
CA CYS A 524 12.67 -2.78 -17.25
C CYS A 524 13.60 -1.60 -17.53
N LEU A 525 13.60 -0.57 -16.67
CA LEU A 525 14.41 0.64 -16.84
C LEU A 525 15.90 0.33 -16.68
N ASP A 526 16.26 -0.47 -15.69
CA ASP A 526 17.65 -0.92 -15.48
C ASP A 526 18.14 -1.71 -16.70
N ARG A 527 17.32 -2.64 -17.21
CA ARG A 527 17.69 -3.40 -18.41
C ARG A 527 17.78 -2.51 -19.66
N MET A 528 16.92 -1.49 -19.79
CA MET A 528 17.04 -0.49 -20.87
C MET A 528 18.38 0.24 -20.78
N GLN A 529 18.80 0.66 -19.58
CA GLN A 529 20.08 1.35 -19.38
C GLN A 529 21.24 0.45 -19.80
N VAL A 530 21.22 -0.85 -19.42
CA VAL A 530 22.26 -1.80 -19.85
C VAL A 530 22.34 -1.92 -21.39
N PHE A 531 21.20 -1.99 -22.09
CA PHE A 531 21.20 -2.01 -23.56
C PHE A 531 21.79 -0.73 -24.19
N LEU A 532 21.63 0.42 -23.53
CA LEU A 532 22.21 1.68 -23.99
C LEU A 532 23.73 1.72 -23.71
N ASP A 533 24.16 1.24 -22.55
CA ASP A 533 25.57 1.20 -22.14
C ASP A 533 26.39 0.22 -23.00
N GLU A 534 25.76 -0.85 -23.51
CA GLU A 534 26.36 -1.82 -24.45
C GLU A 534 26.41 -1.30 -25.91
N ASP A 535 25.71 -0.20 -26.24
CA ASP A 535 25.71 0.44 -27.57
C ASP A 535 26.01 1.96 -27.49
N PRO A 536 27.15 2.38 -26.91
CA PRO A 536 27.44 3.80 -26.67
C PRO A 536 27.73 4.57 -27.96
N ASP A 537 28.33 3.92 -28.98
CA ASP A 537 28.58 4.50 -30.30
C ASP A 537 27.31 4.54 -31.19
N GLY A 538 26.21 3.94 -30.72
CA GLY A 538 24.92 3.84 -31.39
C GLY A 538 23.99 5.03 -31.18
N GLU A 539 24.46 6.20 -30.72
CA GLU A 539 23.63 7.41 -30.57
C GLU A 539 22.89 7.78 -31.88
N SER A 540 23.52 7.52 -33.02
CA SER A 540 22.96 7.70 -34.36
C SER A 540 22.05 6.56 -34.85
N SER A 541 22.09 5.40 -34.17
CA SER A 541 21.28 4.21 -34.49
C SER A 541 19.86 4.38 -33.99
N LYS A 542 18.86 4.21 -34.85
CA LYS A 542 17.43 4.23 -34.45
C LYS A 542 17.03 3.06 -33.54
N LYS A 543 17.91 2.05 -33.38
CA LYS A 543 17.63 0.78 -32.69
C LYS A 543 17.10 0.95 -31.27
N TYR A 544 17.61 1.89 -30.49
CA TYR A 544 17.21 2.13 -29.08
C TYR A 544 16.69 3.57 -28.85
N SER A 545 16.14 4.19 -29.90
CA SER A 545 15.65 5.56 -29.81
C SER A 545 14.50 5.74 -28.79
N ASP A 546 13.67 4.72 -28.65
CA ASP A 546 12.60 4.62 -27.65
C ASP A 546 13.14 4.47 -26.22
N PHE A 547 14.19 3.66 -26.02
CA PHE A 547 14.84 3.52 -24.71
C PHE A 547 15.48 4.83 -24.28
N ARG A 548 16.25 5.50 -25.17
CA ARG A 548 16.84 6.82 -24.88
C ARG A 548 15.77 7.86 -24.55
N LYS A 549 14.66 7.87 -25.27
CA LYS A 549 13.55 8.78 -24.97
C LYS A 549 12.97 8.50 -23.57
N THR A 550 12.78 7.23 -23.22
CA THR A 550 12.25 6.82 -21.93
C THR A 550 13.18 7.19 -20.79
N ILE A 551 14.48 6.88 -20.91
CA ILE A 551 15.48 7.26 -19.89
C ILE A 551 15.62 8.79 -19.78
N ALA A 552 15.55 9.53 -20.89
CA ALA A 552 15.55 10.98 -20.87
C ALA A 552 14.29 11.58 -20.20
N GLU A 553 13.14 10.89 -20.26
CA GLU A 553 11.93 11.25 -19.51
C GLU A 553 12.13 10.96 -18.02
N VAL A 554 12.64 9.79 -17.65
CA VAL A 554 12.97 9.42 -16.25
C VAL A 554 13.90 10.48 -15.61
N ASN A 555 14.93 10.90 -16.34
CA ASN A 555 15.92 11.87 -15.86
C ASN A 555 15.39 13.32 -15.72
N GLN A 556 14.15 13.60 -16.14
CA GLN A 556 13.50 14.88 -15.86
C GLN A 556 12.86 14.92 -14.46
N HIS A 557 12.78 13.78 -13.78
CA HIS A 557 12.22 13.65 -12.45
C HIS A 557 13.30 13.58 -11.37
N PRO A 558 12.96 13.82 -10.08
CA PRO A 558 13.90 13.81 -8.97
C PRO A 558 14.78 12.56 -8.87
N ASN A 559 14.18 11.41 -9.16
CA ASN A 559 14.84 10.11 -9.24
C ASN A 559 13.93 9.12 -9.97
N MET A 560 14.51 7.98 -10.37
CA MET A 560 13.80 6.91 -11.05
C MET A 560 12.60 6.39 -10.26
N GLN A 561 12.76 6.21 -8.95
CA GLN A 561 11.73 5.68 -8.07
C GLN A 561 10.49 6.59 -8.01
N TYR A 562 10.72 7.90 -7.97
CA TYR A 562 9.67 8.91 -8.02
C TYR A 562 8.90 8.84 -9.35
N PHE A 563 9.62 8.75 -10.47
CA PHE A 563 9.01 8.61 -11.79
C PHE A 563 8.15 7.34 -11.90
N ILE A 564 8.67 6.20 -11.43
CA ILE A 564 7.96 4.91 -11.46
C ILE A 564 6.64 5.02 -10.68
N TYR A 565 6.69 5.45 -9.41
CA TYR A 565 5.48 5.55 -8.60
C TYR A 565 4.48 6.55 -9.18
N LYS A 566 4.94 7.73 -9.62
CA LYS A 566 4.08 8.74 -10.25
C LYS A 566 3.39 8.18 -11.50
N THR A 567 4.13 7.48 -12.36
CA THR A 567 3.60 6.86 -13.58
C THR A 567 2.55 5.80 -13.26
N ILE A 568 2.84 4.90 -12.32
CA ILE A 568 1.92 3.81 -11.93
C ILE A 568 0.63 4.38 -11.32
N MET A 569 0.74 5.37 -10.43
CA MET A 569 -0.40 6.02 -9.79
C MET A 569 -1.35 6.70 -10.78
N ILE A 570 -0.81 7.32 -11.84
CA ILE A 570 -1.62 8.03 -12.84
C ILE A 570 -2.25 7.06 -13.85
N ASN A 571 -1.52 6.04 -14.30
CA ASN A 571 -1.90 5.26 -15.46
C ASN A 571 -2.56 3.92 -15.13
N ASN A 572 -2.15 3.28 -14.05
CA ASN A 572 -2.45 1.85 -13.85
C ASN A 572 -3.45 1.57 -12.73
N LEU A 573 -3.49 2.41 -11.69
CA LEU A 573 -4.25 2.12 -10.47
C LEU A 573 -5.61 2.82 -10.47
N TYR A 574 -6.68 2.06 -10.22
CA TYR A 574 -8.05 2.55 -10.18
C TYR A 574 -8.79 1.95 -8.98
N GLY A 575 -9.62 2.75 -8.31
CA GLY A 575 -10.28 2.35 -7.07
C GLY A 575 -11.64 3.01 -6.90
N VAL A 576 -12.62 2.26 -6.40
CA VAL A 576 -13.94 2.79 -6.04
C VAL A 576 -14.33 2.33 -4.63
N ASP A 577 -14.80 3.24 -3.80
CA ASP A 577 -15.40 2.91 -2.50
C ASP A 577 -16.63 3.77 -2.23
N ILE A 578 -17.59 3.24 -1.49
CA ILE A 578 -18.80 4.00 -1.11
C ILE A 578 -18.51 5.03 -0.01
N MET A 579 -17.40 4.90 0.73
CA MET A 579 -17.00 5.81 1.81
C MET A 579 -15.96 6.83 1.34
N ASP A 580 -16.30 8.12 1.44
CA ASP A 580 -15.35 9.19 1.07
C ASP A 580 -14.09 9.15 1.92
N GLU A 581 -14.22 8.84 3.22
CA GLU A 581 -13.07 8.74 4.12
C GLU A 581 -12.05 7.71 3.62
N ALA A 582 -12.53 6.54 3.19
CA ALA A 582 -11.67 5.45 2.73
C ALA A 582 -10.90 5.86 1.45
N VAL A 583 -11.60 6.50 0.50
CA VAL A 583 -11.02 7.07 -0.71
C VAL A 583 -9.95 8.11 -0.37
N GLU A 584 -10.24 9.05 0.52
CA GLU A 584 -9.29 10.10 0.92
C GLU A 584 -8.07 9.53 1.64
N ILE A 585 -8.23 8.46 2.43
CA ILE A 585 -7.11 7.75 3.06
C ILE A 585 -6.26 7.03 2.02
N CYS A 586 -6.88 6.35 1.05
CA CYS A 586 -6.17 5.70 -0.05
C CYS A 586 -5.32 6.73 -0.81
N LYS A 587 -5.92 7.88 -1.19
CA LYS A 587 -5.20 8.99 -1.85
C LYS A 587 -4.07 9.54 -0.98
N LEU A 588 -4.34 9.81 0.31
CA LEU A 588 -3.35 10.28 1.27
C LEU A 588 -2.13 9.36 1.33
N ARG A 589 -2.35 8.05 1.46
CA ARG A 589 -1.26 7.06 1.51
C ARG A 589 -0.44 7.07 0.23
N LEU A 590 -1.08 7.12 -0.93
CA LEU A 590 -0.39 7.17 -2.22
C LEU A 590 0.47 8.44 -2.33
N PHE A 591 -0.03 9.60 -1.90
CA PHE A 591 0.75 10.83 -1.87
C PHE A 591 1.93 10.77 -0.90
N LEU A 592 1.73 10.21 0.30
CA LEU A 592 2.81 10.03 1.27
C LEU A 592 3.87 9.05 0.72
N LYS A 593 3.46 7.99 0.01
CA LYS A 593 4.38 7.08 -0.68
C LYS A 593 5.25 7.81 -1.69
N LEU A 594 4.65 8.67 -2.52
CA LEU A 594 5.39 9.44 -3.50
C LEU A 594 6.36 10.45 -2.85
N VAL A 595 5.90 11.23 -1.87
CA VAL A 595 6.71 12.23 -1.15
C VAL A 595 7.82 11.59 -0.31
N SER A 596 7.63 10.35 0.15
CA SER A 596 8.67 9.63 0.89
C SER A 596 9.94 9.38 0.06
N GLN A 597 9.86 9.41 -1.27
CA GLN A 597 10.99 9.19 -2.18
C GLN A 597 11.90 10.40 -2.41
N ILE A 598 11.58 11.54 -1.79
CA ILE A 598 12.30 12.81 -2.00
C ILE A 598 13.04 13.21 -0.73
N ASP A 599 14.29 13.63 -0.81
CA ASP A 599 15.04 14.09 0.37
C ASP A 599 14.99 15.61 0.61
N SER A 600 14.73 16.42 -0.43
CA SER A 600 14.72 17.88 -0.38
C SER A 600 13.44 18.49 -0.96
N VAL A 601 12.94 19.57 -0.35
CA VAL A 601 11.77 20.34 -0.83
C VAL A 601 11.89 20.79 -2.27
N GLU A 602 13.10 21.16 -2.69
CA GLU A 602 13.38 21.71 -4.02
C GLU A 602 13.12 20.68 -5.13
N ASN A 603 13.16 19.40 -4.77
CA ASN A 603 12.91 18.28 -5.67
C ASN A 603 11.44 17.82 -5.63
N ILE A 604 10.55 18.49 -4.89
CA ILE A 604 9.13 18.13 -4.86
C ILE A 604 8.44 18.63 -6.12
N GLU A 605 8.09 17.67 -6.96
CA GLU A 605 7.20 17.93 -8.07
C GLU A 605 5.73 18.10 -7.61
N PRO A 606 4.92 18.80 -8.42
CA PRO A 606 3.46 18.77 -8.33
C PRO A 606 2.93 17.35 -8.09
N LEU A 607 2.12 17.16 -7.03
CA LEU A 607 1.50 15.86 -6.79
C LEU A 607 0.60 15.48 -7.98
N PRO A 608 0.59 14.19 -8.37
CA PRO A 608 -0.29 13.73 -9.42
C PRO A 608 -1.74 13.85 -8.96
N ASP A 609 -2.60 14.35 -9.82
CA ASP A 609 -4.02 14.33 -9.58
C ASP A 609 -4.57 12.93 -9.91
N ILE A 610 -4.91 12.21 -8.85
CA ILE A 610 -5.50 10.86 -8.88
C ILE A 610 -7.00 10.90 -8.54
N ASP A 611 -7.64 12.08 -8.52
CA ASP A 611 -9.09 12.22 -8.27
C ASP A 611 -9.92 11.51 -9.35
N PHE A 612 -9.33 11.33 -10.53
CA PHE A 612 -9.96 10.61 -11.64
C PHE A 612 -9.75 9.08 -11.58
N ASN A 613 -8.83 8.61 -10.72
CA ASN A 613 -8.46 7.21 -10.61
C ASN A 613 -9.10 6.56 -9.39
N ILE A 614 -9.09 7.24 -8.23
CA ILE A 614 -9.66 6.76 -6.97
C ILE A 614 -10.89 7.60 -6.63
N LYS A 615 -12.09 7.01 -6.72
CA LYS A 615 -13.37 7.73 -6.65
C LYS A 615 -14.29 7.20 -5.56
N ALA A 616 -15.09 8.11 -4.99
CA ALA A 616 -16.18 7.75 -4.10
C ALA A 616 -17.45 7.46 -4.90
N GLY A 617 -18.12 6.35 -4.61
CA GLY A 617 -19.35 5.94 -5.30
C GLY A 617 -19.78 4.52 -4.94
N ASN A 618 -21.07 4.23 -5.13
CA ASN A 618 -21.60 2.89 -4.89
C ASN A 618 -21.36 2.00 -6.10
N THR A 619 -20.43 1.05 -5.99
CA THR A 619 -20.13 0.06 -7.03
C THR A 619 -21.34 -0.66 -7.59
N LEU A 620 -22.39 -0.86 -6.78
CA LEU A 620 -23.59 -1.60 -7.14
C LEU A 620 -24.69 -0.73 -7.79
N VAL A 621 -24.61 0.60 -7.68
CA VAL A 621 -25.62 1.52 -8.20
C VAL A 621 -25.02 2.40 -9.30
N GLY A 622 -25.71 2.51 -10.44
CA GLY A 622 -25.27 3.33 -11.56
C GLY A 622 -25.06 2.53 -12.85
N PHE A 623 -25.00 3.27 -13.95
CA PHE A 623 -24.94 2.72 -15.30
C PHE A 623 -23.53 2.23 -15.65
N THR A 624 -23.45 1.05 -16.29
CA THR A 624 -22.18 0.45 -16.73
C THR A 624 -21.95 0.55 -18.23
N SER A 625 -22.94 0.99 -19.00
CA SER A 625 -22.83 1.19 -20.44
C SER A 625 -23.94 2.12 -20.95
N LEU A 626 -23.74 2.70 -22.14
CA LEU A 626 -24.76 3.47 -22.85
C LEU A 626 -26.04 2.66 -23.13
N ASP A 627 -25.91 1.35 -23.36
CA ASP A 627 -27.07 0.47 -23.57
C ASP A 627 -27.98 0.41 -22.33
N LYS A 628 -27.42 0.48 -21.12
CA LYS A 628 -28.22 0.55 -19.89
C LYS A 628 -28.93 1.90 -19.76
N VAL A 629 -28.27 3.00 -20.16
CA VAL A 629 -28.91 4.33 -20.22
C VAL A 629 -30.08 4.31 -21.20
N LYS A 630 -29.89 3.76 -22.39
CA LYS A 630 -30.93 3.60 -23.41
C LYS A 630 -32.15 2.87 -22.84
N LYS A 631 -31.94 1.73 -22.17
CA LYS A 631 -33.03 0.96 -21.53
C LYS A 631 -33.77 1.77 -20.46
N ALA A 632 -33.07 2.55 -19.66
CA ALA A 632 -33.66 3.41 -18.64
C ALA A 632 -34.61 4.47 -19.22
N ILE A 633 -34.27 4.98 -20.41
CA ILE A 633 -35.07 5.98 -21.13
C ILE A 633 -36.27 5.31 -21.83
N GLU A 634 -36.06 4.17 -22.49
CA GLU A 634 -37.08 3.47 -23.29
C GLU A 634 -38.17 2.79 -22.44
N TYR A 635 -37.80 2.26 -21.26
CA TYR A 635 -38.68 1.41 -20.46
C TYR A 635 -38.99 2.05 -19.10
N SER A 636 -40.18 1.74 -18.59
CA SER A 636 -40.51 1.95 -17.17
C SER A 636 -39.88 0.87 -16.29
N SER A 637 -39.80 1.15 -14.99
CA SER A 637 -39.40 0.20 -13.94
C SER A 637 -40.25 -1.08 -13.92
N SER A 638 -41.46 -1.06 -14.50
CA SER A 638 -42.34 -2.22 -14.68
C SER A 638 -42.19 -2.94 -16.04
N GLY A 639 -41.20 -2.57 -16.86
CA GLY A 639 -40.95 -3.18 -18.17
C GLY A 639 -41.94 -2.79 -19.27
N GLN A 640 -42.87 -1.88 -19.01
CA GLN A 640 -43.74 -1.30 -20.03
C GLN A 640 -43.00 -0.18 -20.76
N GLY A 641 -43.09 -0.15 -22.09
CA GLY A 641 -42.48 0.90 -22.90
C GLY A 641 -43.02 2.28 -22.53
N LYS A 642 -42.14 3.26 -22.35
CA LYS A 642 -42.51 4.68 -22.23
C LYS A 642 -42.65 5.27 -23.63
N LEU A 643 -43.55 6.22 -23.83
CA LEU A 643 -43.42 7.19 -24.94
C LEU A 643 -42.30 8.15 -24.56
N PRO A 644 -41.11 8.09 -25.20
CA PRO A 644 -40.01 8.97 -24.85
C PRO A 644 -40.36 10.41 -25.24
N LEU A 645 -40.14 11.36 -24.34
CA LEU A 645 -40.10 12.78 -24.70
C LEU A 645 -38.71 13.06 -25.30
N GLY A 646 -38.58 12.97 -26.63
CA GLY A 646 -37.36 13.32 -27.37
C GLY A 646 -36.79 12.21 -28.26
N ASP A 647 -35.80 12.58 -29.07
CA ASP A 647 -35.08 11.67 -29.98
C ASP A 647 -33.98 10.93 -29.20
N ILE A 648 -34.27 9.68 -28.78
CA ILE A 648 -33.35 8.86 -27.98
C ILE A 648 -31.97 8.71 -28.65
N PRO A 649 -31.87 8.34 -29.95
CA PRO A 649 -30.60 8.35 -30.67
C PRO A 649 -29.77 9.63 -30.47
N GLU A 650 -30.39 10.80 -30.54
CA GLU A 650 -29.68 12.09 -30.40
C GLU A 650 -29.25 12.36 -28.94
N ILE A 651 -30.07 11.98 -27.96
CA ILE A 651 -29.71 12.04 -26.53
C ILE A 651 -28.48 11.16 -26.27
N LEU A 652 -28.51 9.90 -26.69
CA LEU A 652 -27.40 8.95 -26.48
C LEU A 652 -26.12 9.41 -27.15
N LYS A 653 -26.22 9.93 -28.38
CA LYS A 653 -25.09 10.51 -29.12
C LYS A 653 -24.51 11.72 -28.39
N THR A 654 -25.36 12.56 -27.79
CA THR A 654 -24.93 13.71 -26.98
C THR A 654 -24.16 13.26 -25.74
N ILE A 655 -24.68 12.27 -25.01
CA ILE A 655 -24.02 11.67 -23.85
C ILE A 655 -22.67 11.07 -24.25
N GLU A 656 -22.62 10.29 -25.32
CA GLU A 656 -21.40 9.67 -25.82
C GLU A 656 -20.35 10.72 -26.25
N ASN A 657 -20.76 11.77 -26.95
CA ASN A 657 -19.86 12.85 -27.35
C ASN A 657 -19.27 13.61 -26.16
N ARG A 658 -20.07 13.85 -25.11
CA ARG A 658 -19.60 14.48 -23.86
C ARG A 658 -18.62 13.57 -23.12
N ALA A 659 -18.94 12.29 -22.98
CA ALA A 659 -18.06 11.30 -22.34
C ALA A 659 -16.73 11.16 -23.10
N LYS A 660 -16.78 11.14 -24.44
CA LYS A 660 -15.58 11.15 -25.30
C LYS A 660 -14.76 12.42 -25.14
N GLY A 661 -15.41 13.58 -25.03
CA GLY A 661 -14.75 14.87 -24.77
C GLY A 661 -14.02 14.87 -23.43
N MET A 662 -14.66 14.33 -22.38
CA MET A 662 -14.05 14.18 -21.06
C MET A 662 -12.83 13.26 -21.09
N GLU A 663 -12.91 12.11 -21.77
CA GLU A 663 -11.77 11.19 -21.92
C GLU A 663 -10.57 11.87 -22.61
N LEU A 664 -10.80 12.59 -23.71
CA LEU A 664 -9.71 13.30 -24.40
C LEU A 664 -9.07 14.37 -23.51
N GLY A 665 -9.88 15.13 -22.77
CA GLY A 665 -9.36 16.09 -21.80
C GLY A 665 -8.57 15.41 -20.68
N PHE A 666 -9.05 14.26 -20.20
CA PHE A 666 -8.38 13.48 -19.17
C PHE A 666 -7.03 12.91 -19.64
N GLN A 667 -6.96 12.34 -20.85
CA GLN A 667 -5.70 11.84 -21.41
C GLN A 667 -4.68 12.97 -21.58
N LYS A 668 -5.10 14.11 -22.15
CA LYS A 668 -4.25 15.30 -22.25
C LYS A 668 -3.74 15.73 -20.86
N PHE A 669 -4.63 15.75 -19.87
CA PHE A 669 -4.28 16.08 -18.50
C PHE A 669 -3.24 15.10 -17.91
N LYS A 670 -3.41 13.78 -18.09
CA LYS A 670 -2.42 12.78 -17.64
C LYS A 670 -1.04 12.99 -18.27
N GLU A 671 -0.99 13.19 -19.59
CA GLU A 671 0.27 13.39 -20.32
C GLU A 671 1.03 14.62 -19.81
N MET A 672 0.31 15.72 -19.52
CA MET A 672 0.90 16.94 -18.98
C MET A 672 1.49 16.75 -17.58
N GLN A 673 0.87 15.90 -16.74
CA GLN A 673 1.40 15.61 -15.38
C GLN A 673 2.70 14.82 -15.41
N ILE A 674 2.91 13.97 -16.41
CA ILE A 674 4.10 13.13 -16.55
C ILE A 674 5.25 13.94 -17.17
N GLN A 675 4.99 14.72 -18.22
CA GLN A 675 6.05 15.42 -18.97
C GLN A 675 6.67 16.64 -18.25
N GLY A 676 6.23 16.98 -17.04
CA GLY A 676 6.82 18.03 -16.19
C GLY A 676 6.72 19.47 -16.70
N LYS A 677 6.25 19.71 -17.93
CA LYS A 677 6.03 21.03 -18.52
C LYS A 677 4.58 21.47 -18.33
N ILE A 678 4.32 22.16 -17.23
CA ILE A 678 2.97 22.57 -16.84
C ILE A 678 2.81 24.09 -17.04
N ASP A 679 1.93 24.48 -17.97
CA ASP A 679 1.22 25.75 -17.87
C ASP A 679 0.03 25.53 -16.94
N ASP A 680 0.14 26.02 -15.71
CA ASP A 680 -0.85 25.83 -14.64
C ASP A 680 -2.20 26.46 -14.99
N ALA A 681 -2.22 27.55 -15.78
CA ALA A 681 -3.46 28.14 -16.25
C ALA A 681 -4.19 27.20 -17.22
N GLU A 682 -3.46 26.47 -18.05
CA GLU A 682 -4.03 25.47 -18.94
C GLU A 682 -4.52 24.24 -18.16
N ILE A 683 -3.72 23.73 -17.22
CA ILE A 683 -4.09 22.57 -16.39
C ILE A 683 -5.32 22.87 -15.51
N SER A 684 -5.32 23.98 -14.80
CA SER A 684 -6.43 24.38 -13.93
C SER A 684 -7.72 24.58 -14.73
N LYS A 685 -7.61 25.18 -15.93
CA LYS A 685 -8.74 25.31 -16.85
C LYS A 685 -9.26 23.95 -17.32
N ILE A 686 -8.38 23.05 -17.79
CA ILE A 686 -8.78 21.70 -18.20
C ILE A 686 -9.46 20.96 -17.05
N LYS A 687 -8.89 21.01 -15.84
CA LYS A 687 -9.48 20.38 -14.65
C LYS A 687 -10.87 20.95 -14.33
N SER A 688 -11.02 22.27 -14.35
CA SER A 688 -12.30 22.95 -14.12
C SER A 688 -13.33 22.56 -15.17
N ASP A 689 -12.97 22.59 -16.45
CA ASP A 689 -13.85 22.23 -17.56
C ASP A 689 -14.28 20.76 -17.46
N LEU A 690 -13.36 19.85 -17.16
CA LEU A 690 -13.65 18.43 -16.91
C LEU A 690 -14.62 18.25 -15.74
N LYS A 691 -14.41 18.95 -14.63
CA LYS A 691 -15.27 18.85 -13.44
C LYS A 691 -16.69 19.35 -13.70
N ILE A 692 -16.83 20.47 -14.41
CA ILE A 692 -18.14 21.02 -14.80
C ILE A 692 -18.86 20.02 -15.70
N MET A 693 -18.18 19.54 -16.75
CA MET A 693 -18.77 18.58 -17.69
C MET A 693 -19.15 17.27 -17.01
N SER A 694 -18.30 16.75 -16.12
CA SER A 694 -18.58 15.54 -15.33
C SER A 694 -19.82 15.72 -14.47
N THR A 695 -19.91 16.82 -13.72
CA THR A 695 -21.04 17.10 -12.81
C THR A 695 -22.35 17.22 -13.60
N MET A 696 -22.33 17.93 -14.72
CA MET A 696 -23.53 18.08 -15.57
C MET A 696 -24.01 16.74 -16.14
N LEU A 697 -23.06 15.90 -16.59
CA LEU A 697 -23.40 14.59 -17.16
C LEU A 697 -23.87 13.60 -16.09
N GLU A 698 -23.24 13.62 -14.91
CA GLU A 698 -23.64 12.81 -13.76
C GLU A 698 -25.07 13.17 -13.32
N GLU A 699 -25.40 14.46 -13.22
CA GLU A 699 -26.75 14.90 -12.85
C GLU A 699 -27.80 14.45 -13.87
N GLU A 700 -27.50 14.58 -15.16
CA GLU A 700 -28.38 14.10 -16.23
C GLU A 700 -28.61 12.58 -16.12
N LEU A 701 -27.57 11.80 -15.86
CA LEU A 701 -27.67 10.34 -15.68
C LEU A 701 -28.39 9.96 -14.39
N ASN A 702 -28.17 10.69 -13.30
CA ASN A 702 -28.86 10.51 -12.03
C ASN A 702 -30.38 10.72 -12.18
N HIS A 703 -30.81 11.69 -12.99
CA HIS A 703 -32.24 11.89 -13.29
C HIS A 703 -32.86 10.70 -14.01
N TYR A 704 -32.15 10.07 -14.96
CA TYR A 704 -32.63 8.85 -15.61
C TYR A 704 -32.66 7.67 -14.64
N LEU A 705 -31.63 7.52 -13.81
CA LEU A 705 -31.52 6.43 -12.85
C LEU A 705 -32.57 6.54 -11.73
N ALA A 706 -32.80 7.74 -11.18
CA ALA A 706 -33.81 7.98 -10.14
C ALA A 706 -35.19 7.45 -10.54
N LYS A 707 -35.56 7.64 -11.82
CA LYS A 707 -36.82 7.12 -12.37
C LYS A 707 -36.90 5.59 -12.35
N GLU A 708 -35.79 4.87 -12.51
CA GLU A 708 -35.76 3.40 -12.34
C GLU A 708 -36.03 2.99 -10.89
N TYR A 709 -35.67 3.83 -9.93
CA TYR A 709 -35.98 3.68 -8.50
C TYR A 709 -37.37 4.20 -8.11
N ASN A 710 -38.22 4.56 -9.07
CA ASN A 710 -39.53 5.19 -8.84
C ASN A 710 -39.43 6.50 -8.02
N VAL A 711 -38.30 7.20 -8.14
CA VAL A 711 -38.07 8.52 -7.55
C VAL A 711 -38.30 9.57 -8.62
N ASP A 712 -39.11 10.56 -8.28
CA ASP A 712 -39.35 11.71 -9.14
C ASP A 712 -38.18 12.71 -9.00
N PRO A 713 -37.38 12.94 -10.05
CA PRO A 713 -36.26 13.88 -9.98
C PRO A 713 -36.72 15.33 -9.83
N GLU A 714 -37.96 15.67 -10.18
CA GLU A 714 -38.51 17.02 -9.99
C GLU A 714 -38.93 17.29 -8.54
N ASN A 715 -38.86 16.27 -7.68
CA ASN A 715 -39.11 16.40 -6.24
C ASN A 715 -37.78 16.40 -5.48
N ASP A 716 -37.18 17.58 -5.30
CA ASP A 716 -35.89 17.79 -4.64
C ASP A 716 -35.73 16.96 -3.35
N ALA A 717 -36.73 16.99 -2.46
CA ALA A 717 -36.65 16.31 -1.18
C ALA A 717 -36.53 14.78 -1.33
N LYS A 718 -37.26 14.18 -2.28
CA LYS A 718 -37.17 12.74 -2.56
C LYS A 718 -35.90 12.41 -3.35
N TYR A 719 -35.57 13.22 -4.34
CA TYR A 719 -34.39 13.05 -5.19
C TYR A 719 -33.09 13.10 -4.38
N TYR A 720 -32.86 14.16 -3.59
CA TYR A 720 -31.66 14.27 -2.78
C TYR A 720 -31.58 13.22 -1.67
N LYS A 721 -32.73 12.78 -1.12
CA LYS A 721 -32.76 11.65 -0.19
C LYS A 721 -32.30 10.35 -0.87
N TRP A 722 -32.74 10.10 -2.10
CA TRP A 722 -32.29 8.95 -2.89
C TRP A 722 -30.82 9.07 -3.27
N LEU A 723 -30.38 10.22 -3.77
CA LEU A 723 -29.00 10.47 -4.19
C LEU A 723 -28.02 10.23 -3.02
N ASN A 724 -28.33 10.77 -1.84
CA ASN A 724 -27.49 10.60 -0.64
C ASN A 724 -27.44 9.16 -0.13
N SER A 725 -28.53 8.40 -0.27
CA SER A 725 -28.58 7.01 0.21
C SER A 725 -27.97 6.02 -0.77
N HIS A 726 -28.17 6.21 -2.08
CA HIS A 726 -27.79 5.25 -3.12
C HIS A 726 -26.41 5.55 -3.71
N ARG A 727 -25.96 6.81 -3.67
CA ARG A 727 -24.66 7.29 -4.17
C ARG A 727 -24.28 6.70 -5.54
N PRO A 728 -25.06 6.97 -6.61
CA PRO A 728 -24.83 6.36 -7.91
C PRO A 728 -23.42 6.58 -8.43
N PHE A 729 -22.85 5.55 -9.08
CA PHE A 729 -21.56 5.61 -9.76
C PHE A 729 -21.69 5.12 -11.20
N HIS A 730 -21.62 6.07 -12.14
CA HIS A 730 -21.82 5.80 -13.57
C HIS A 730 -20.52 5.36 -14.26
N TRP A 731 -20.11 4.12 -14.02
CA TRP A 731 -18.87 3.50 -14.52
C TRP A 731 -18.45 3.87 -15.96
N PHE A 732 -19.39 3.94 -16.90
CA PHE A 732 -19.05 4.19 -18.30
C PHE A 732 -18.64 5.63 -18.61
N ILE A 733 -19.02 6.62 -17.80
CA ILE A 733 -18.53 8.00 -17.96
C ILE A 733 -17.29 8.24 -17.10
N GLU A 734 -17.22 7.59 -15.93
CA GLU A 734 -16.12 7.75 -14.99
C GLU A 734 -14.81 7.14 -15.53
N PHE A 735 -14.93 6.03 -16.26
CA PHE A 735 -13.82 5.30 -16.87
C PHE A 735 -14.08 5.03 -18.35
N TYR A 736 -14.45 6.07 -19.10
CA TYR A 736 -14.89 5.95 -20.49
C TYR A 736 -13.88 5.27 -21.41
N GLY A 737 -12.61 5.67 -21.40
CA GLY A 737 -11.56 5.04 -22.21
C GLY A 737 -11.38 3.54 -21.93
N ILE A 738 -11.47 3.14 -20.66
CA ILE A 738 -11.36 1.74 -20.22
C ILE A 738 -12.59 0.95 -20.64
N ASN A 739 -13.79 1.48 -20.40
CA ASN A 739 -15.06 0.86 -20.79
C ASN A 739 -15.13 0.65 -22.31
N LYS A 740 -14.72 1.65 -23.09
CA LYS A 740 -14.66 1.57 -24.55
C LYS A 740 -13.64 0.52 -25.05
N SER A 741 -12.58 0.30 -24.29
CA SER A 741 -11.58 -0.76 -24.54
C SER A 741 -12.06 -2.14 -24.08
N GLY A 742 -13.29 -2.25 -23.57
CA GLY A 742 -13.94 -3.49 -23.17
C GLY A 742 -13.94 -3.76 -21.66
N GLY A 743 -13.33 -2.89 -20.84
CA GLY A 743 -13.22 -3.05 -19.39
C GLY A 743 -11.77 -3.13 -18.91
N PHE A 744 -11.61 -3.25 -17.59
CA PHE A 744 -10.31 -3.31 -16.91
C PHE A 744 -9.56 -4.59 -17.20
N ASP A 745 -8.24 -4.52 -17.26
CA ASP A 745 -7.35 -5.66 -17.52
C ASP A 745 -7.26 -6.61 -16.33
N VAL A 746 -7.15 -6.04 -15.12
CA VAL A 746 -7.08 -6.78 -13.88
C VAL A 746 -8.08 -6.21 -12.87
N ILE A 747 -8.83 -7.09 -12.21
CA ILE A 747 -9.71 -6.71 -11.11
C ILE A 747 -9.39 -7.54 -9.88
N ILE A 748 -8.95 -6.88 -8.81
CA ILE A 748 -8.55 -7.49 -7.53
C ILE A 748 -9.25 -6.77 -6.38
N GLY A 749 -9.59 -7.48 -5.31
CA GLY A 749 -10.23 -6.82 -4.18
C GLY A 749 -10.76 -7.75 -3.09
N ASN A 750 -11.28 -7.13 -2.04
CA ASN A 750 -11.99 -7.80 -0.95
C ASN A 750 -13.38 -7.17 -0.78
N PRO A 751 -14.43 -7.68 -1.47
CA PRO A 751 -15.78 -7.16 -1.36
C PRO A 751 -16.37 -7.32 0.06
N PRO A 752 -17.35 -6.51 0.46
CA PRO A 752 -17.93 -6.53 1.80
C PRO A 752 -18.75 -7.80 2.10
N TYR A 753 -18.60 -8.36 3.30
CA TYR A 753 -19.33 -9.57 3.74
C TYR A 753 -20.55 -9.20 4.59
N ILE A 754 -21.55 -8.59 3.95
CA ILE A 754 -22.78 -8.12 4.60
C ILE A 754 -23.99 -8.76 3.97
N GLU A 755 -24.88 -9.29 4.82
CA GLU A 755 -26.22 -9.68 4.40
C GLU A 755 -27.01 -8.44 3.94
N TYR A 756 -27.45 -8.44 2.68
CA TYR A 756 -28.20 -7.36 2.03
C TYR A 756 -29.42 -6.93 2.85
N LYS A 757 -30.10 -7.86 3.53
CA LYS A 757 -31.21 -7.59 4.44
C LYS A 757 -30.89 -6.57 5.55
N LYS A 758 -29.63 -6.44 5.98
CA LYS A 758 -29.21 -5.43 6.96
C LYS A 758 -29.14 -4.01 6.38
N LEU A 759 -29.11 -3.90 5.05
CA LEU A 759 -28.93 -2.67 4.29
C LEU A 759 -30.14 -2.29 3.43
N GLU A 760 -31.11 -3.19 3.24
CA GLU A 760 -32.31 -2.95 2.42
C GLU A 760 -33.09 -1.69 2.85
N ASN A 761 -33.04 -1.36 4.14
CA ASN A 761 -33.66 -0.14 4.70
C ASN A 761 -32.81 1.13 4.50
N LYS A 762 -31.52 0.99 4.15
CA LYS A 762 -30.62 2.11 3.84
C LYS A 762 -30.70 2.50 2.37
N TYR A 763 -30.58 1.53 1.46
CA TYR A 763 -30.75 1.74 0.02
C TYR A 763 -31.18 0.45 -0.70
N GLU A 764 -31.87 0.61 -1.83
CA GLU A 764 -32.33 -0.49 -2.68
C GLU A 764 -31.28 -0.81 -3.75
N ILE A 765 -31.13 -2.09 -4.10
CA ILE A 765 -30.30 -2.55 -5.21
C ILE A 765 -31.22 -3.22 -6.22
N LYS A 766 -31.20 -2.77 -7.48
CA LYS A 766 -32.04 -3.31 -8.54
C LYS A 766 -31.22 -4.08 -9.58
N SER A 767 -31.87 -5.07 -10.21
CA SER A 767 -31.39 -5.71 -11.44
C SER A 767 -30.15 -6.59 -11.29
N PHE A 768 -30.02 -7.31 -10.17
CA PHE A 768 -28.98 -8.33 -9.95
C PHE A 768 -29.60 -9.71 -9.89
N LYS A 769 -29.10 -10.64 -10.71
CA LYS A 769 -29.50 -12.05 -10.66
C LYS A 769 -29.09 -12.68 -9.35
N THR A 770 -27.99 -12.23 -8.75
CA THR A 770 -27.41 -12.73 -7.50
C THR A 770 -28.11 -12.24 -6.23
N GLU A 771 -29.22 -11.51 -6.34
CA GLU A 771 -29.96 -10.98 -5.18
C GLU A 771 -30.35 -12.07 -4.18
N TYR A 772 -30.74 -13.25 -4.67
CA TYR A 772 -31.13 -14.39 -3.83
C TYR A 772 -29.99 -14.92 -2.94
N CYS A 773 -28.71 -14.66 -3.29
CA CYS A 773 -27.56 -15.03 -2.45
C CYS A 773 -27.61 -14.29 -1.12
N GLY A 774 -28.22 -13.10 -1.10
CA GLY A 774 -28.47 -12.30 0.08
C GLY A 774 -27.24 -11.63 0.67
N ASN A 775 -26.04 -11.75 0.07
CA ASN A 775 -24.80 -11.14 0.56
C ASN A 775 -24.14 -10.27 -0.50
N LEU A 776 -23.68 -9.07 -0.12
CA LEU A 776 -23.19 -8.05 -1.04
C LEU A 776 -22.04 -8.50 -1.95
N TYR A 777 -21.12 -9.36 -1.47
CA TYR A 777 -20.02 -9.83 -2.32
C TYR A 777 -20.53 -10.50 -3.61
N ALA A 778 -21.69 -11.17 -3.59
CA ALA A 778 -22.26 -11.82 -4.78
C ALA A 778 -22.68 -10.80 -5.84
N PHE A 779 -23.27 -9.68 -5.42
CA PHE A 779 -23.65 -8.58 -6.29
C PHE A 779 -22.41 -7.91 -6.89
N ILE A 780 -21.35 -7.75 -6.10
CA ILE A 780 -20.07 -7.22 -6.59
C ILE A 780 -19.52 -8.14 -7.67
N LEU A 781 -19.46 -9.45 -7.43
CA LEU A 781 -19.00 -10.43 -8.43
C LEU A 781 -19.80 -10.36 -9.74
N GLU A 782 -21.13 -10.27 -9.67
CA GLU A 782 -21.97 -10.09 -10.87
C GLU A 782 -21.66 -8.77 -11.58
N ARG A 783 -21.42 -7.68 -10.83
CA ARG A 783 -21.03 -6.38 -11.39
C ARG A 783 -19.72 -6.47 -12.17
N LEU A 784 -18.74 -7.27 -11.71
CA LEU A 784 -17.43 -7.38 -12.38
C LEU A 784 -17.56 -7.91 -13.81
N LEU A 785 -18.57 -8.73 -14.11
CA LEU A 785 -18.83 -9.22 -15.47
C LEU A 785 -19.07 -8.10 -16.48
N THR A 786 -19.49 -6.92 -16.00
CA THR A 786 -19.71 -5.73 -16.82
C THR A 786 -18.53 -4.76 -16.84
N LEU A 787 -17.55 -4.97 -15.95
CA LEU A 787 -16.37 -4.11 -15.81
C LEU A 787 -15.12 -4.76 -16.41
N LYS A 788 -15.19 -6.02 -16.82
CA LYS A 788 -14.09 -6.80 -17.38
C LYS A 788 -14.30 -7.08 -18.86
N ASN A 789 -13.20 -7.23 -19.58
CA ASN A 789 -13.17 -7.79 -20.93
C ASN A 789 -12.97 -9.34 -20.89
N TRP A 790 -12.87 -9.97 -22.07
CA TRP A 790 -12.64 -11.42 -22.18
C TRP A 790 -11.23 -11.84 -21.69
N SER A 791 -10.21 -11.03 -21.97
CA SER A 791 -8.81 -11.28 -21.56
C SER A 791 -8.50 -10.85 -20.12
N SER A 792 -9.45 -10.25 -19.41
CA SER A 792 -9.23 -9.77 -18.05
C SER A 792 -8.97 -10.92 -17.08
N ARG A 793 -8.05 -10.69 -16.14
CA ARG A 793 -7.83 -11.57 -14.98
C ARG A 793 -8.54 -10.99 -13.76
N CYS A 794 -9.24 -11.82 -12.98
CA CYS A 794 -9.98 -11.36 -11.81
C CYS A 794 -9.79 -12.31 -10.62
N SER A 795 -9.51 -11.74 -9.45
CA SER A 795 -9.38 -12.48 -8.19
C SER A 795 -9.98 -11.69 -7.03
N MET A 796 -10.88 -12.31 -6.27
CA MET A 796 -11.59 -11.68 -5.17
C MET A 796 -11.51 -12.54 -3.91
N ILE A 797 -11.39 -11.91 -2.73
CA ILE A 797 -11.54 -12.62 -1.47
C ILE A 797 -13.03 -12.77 -1.17
N VAL A 798 -13.49 -14.02 -1.11
CA VAL A 798 -14.88 -14.32 -0.74
C VAL A 798 -14.93 -15.40 0.34
N PRO A 799 -15.95 -15.38 1.21
CA PRO A 799 -16.10 -16.40 2.25
C PRO A 799 -16.31 -17.79 1.64
N ILE A 800 -15.76 -18.84 2.28
CA ILE A 800 -16.01 -20.25 1.89
C ILE A 800 -17.51 -20.58 1.89
N SER A 801 -18.32 -19.93 2.73
CA SER A 801 -19.79 -20.08 2.75
C SER A 801 -20.43 -19.72 1.42
N GLY A 802 -19.78 -18.87 0.62
CA GLY A 802 -20.17 -18.56 -0.76
C GLY A 802 -19.95 -19.71 -1.74
N HIS A 803 -19.44 -20.85 -1.29
CA HIS A 803 -19.25 -22.08 -2.06
C HIS A 803 -19.82 -23.34 -1.37
N SER A 804 -20.44 -23.22 -0.19
CA SER A 804 -20.72 -24.38 0.69
C SER A 804 -22.07 -24.35 1.42
N THR A 805 -23.05 -23.54 0.99
CA THR A 805 -24.38 -23.43 1.64
C THR A 805 -25.56 -23.69 0.68
N ASP A 806 -26.78 -23.87 1.18
CA ASP A 806 -27.96 -24.15 0.34
C ASP A 806 -28.47 -22.94 -0.47
N ARG A 807 -27.94 -21.73 -0.22
CA ARG A 807 -28.27 -20.51 -1.00
C ARG A 807 -27.54 -20.45 -2.36
N MET A 808 -26.89 -21.54 -2.72
CA MET A 808 -26.00 -21.72 -3.87
C MET A 808 -26.75 -22.15 -5.13
N ARG A 809 -27.49 -21.23 -5.75
CA ARG A 809 -27.71 -21.30 -7.21
C ARG A 809 -26.48 -20.71 -7.92
N PRO A 810 -26.27 -21.00 -9.22
CA PRO A 810 -25.09 -20.53 -9.94
C PRO A 810 -24.92 -19.01 -9.84
N LEU A 811 -23.70 -18.57 -9.49
CA LEU A 811 -23.21 -17.20 -9.64
C LEU A 811 -23.04 -16.89 -11.13
N VAL A 812 -24.19 -16.77 -11.82
CA VAL A 812 -24.39 -16.53 -13.26
C VAL A 812 -23.87 -17.63 -14.19
#